data_AF-A0A8K0WNL6-F1
#
_entry.id   AF-A0A8K0WNL6-F1
#
_cell.length_a   1.000
_cell.length_b   1.000
_cell.length_c   1.000
_cell.angle_alpha   90.00
_cell.angle_beta   90.00
_cell.angle_gamma   90.00
#
_symmetry.space_group_name_H-M   'P 1'
#
loop_
_entity.id
_entity.type
_entity.pdbx_description
1 polymer ?
#
loop_
_entity_poly.entity_id
_entity_poly.type
_entity_poly.pdbx_seq_one_letter_code
_entity_poly.pdbx_strand_id
1 'polypeptide(L)'
;MSDVEDRESRADSDSEEDSEEEEDDIIKKLKLAQSEMKRIFNGTATKEDAEAFIDQHGEVVSQVGEDEPTFLHIIVGLVNDKKNEMSVNAQDVQPLVERMLHYWPDLLRTLNEEGQNPLYKAIHLKRYTWRMIEYMLDACDDQQAVHDALELPCGKGESMKTCLTLAFEKDLKGKVLEKLISCASDNALNLRDGTNRSPFHYAVEYSQCTDDRVGVIERLLERDSKAVNEIRARSALMPLDTFLDGKYVRTEDKVEYSVYGEHKRSKDAYLASELARKEREAKQQREAEHERGDGKAPNISIVIREKEPPKASLREKDPKSRAAPERDHKKAAERDRERRKPEAVKLDENERLRQQLRERERERLRQAEEQRGPLRDAAPPAHEQARARQMREPKERTREESPGIPKIVTNAAGTDHAPNTPLKRVSTQMFKAEEKPEKKEKKEKKPSSKSASKKPEAKVLAKNSAVIVDMLKLHYMRTRSIKMATSFLYGKNIQEDIQICFDYEGLPSEIQDTVFLERFGKDPRSGIRFDEVLMYVRFPIVTVNRTGRRAPKPRAAGRQDMEFFFDWLYTKGVRRILKVEIDDSAKVPHSDEAIQISLGKIIVEHLDWQKMDLDPRVICRAGSQAIRPDASEDSGNELREVTLKWSGNNAVLRAWSELEGLPQLPVLRVVNLSIPSQADLYDTKAWVQENLKEFRSRLNKNANIQVKDVVNRPGEDADAGAAAEPPAAKETPERKIDVVVREGTKGIELPVSSAGASKSAGRTNPMTEHEWITCMERFSGSMDLFWKRTVAQAEEKLQQDFSDSNPLLNVDMQHMADLQKLKKDVVVALIDDGVDSCDSAFAGRVIEGKTFDYQDGGVGQYYISARGHGTEMARMILKVCPMASIYSIRLKTHTSPTKGHSTIDPISAALAIEAALEKKATIISMSWTIPEPPEGSEEKKLLDSVLERACSQKVLMFCSSSDQISATKHYPSAYKRQRFFLIGAAHDDGTAFGHAGKDNDFIFPGVNVNTSGGSSLAINLADKTSSTKESTGSSIATALAAGLAALITYCFKASAVAIVTTRLQQGKDYAAGTELVRPEHVDKIVEHEVLKTAFAKIGEVEAGAFIPVWKRFSGVTLQLESETNTYDAKLTHVMNLCSNLIER
;
A
#
# COMPACT_ATOMS: atom_id res chain seq x y z
N MET A 1 41.48 25.04 65.16
CA MET A 1 41.80 23.60 65.27
C MET A 1 41.67 22.99 63.88
N SER A 2 42.74 22.69 63.17
CA SER A 2 44.15 23.10 63.36
C SER A 2 44.96 22.61 62.15
N ASP A 3 45.49 23.56 61.38
CA ASP A 3 46.89 23.69 60.95
C ASP A 3 47.61 22.54 60.18
N VAL A 4 48.73 22.90 59.52
CA VAL A 4 49.60 22.12 58.62
C VAL A 4 49.17 22.15 57.13
N GLU A 5 49.96 22.68 56.19
CA GLU A 5 51.06 23.68 56.27
C GLU A 5 51.30 24.26 54.86
N ASP A 6 51.67 25.55 54.75
CA ASP A 6 52.09 26.16 53.47
C ASP A 6 53.56 25.86 53.15
N ARG A 7 53.89 25.55 51.89
CA ARG A 7 55.22 25.85 51.33
C ARG A 7 55.28 25.94 49.80
N GLU A 8 55.67 27.14 49.38
CA GLU A 8 56.33 27.59 48.14
C GLU A 8 56.81 26.50 47.16
N SER A 9 56.62 26.67 45.84
CA SER A 9 57.39 27.68 45.07
C SER A 9 56.65 28.35 43.89
N ARG A 10 57.17 29.50 43.47
CA ARG A 10 56.86 30.19 42.20
C ARG A 10 57.94 29.87 41.17
N ALA A 11 57.55 29.25 40.05
CA ALA A 11 58.27 29.08 38.79
C ALA A 11 57.28 28.39 37.83
N ASP A 12 57.06 28.78 36.57
CA ASP A 12 57.50 29.96 35.81
C ASP A 12 56.29 30.57 35.06
N SER A 13 56.45 31.70 34.37
CA SER A 13 55.37 32.39 33.64
C SER A 13 55.64 32.60 32.15
N ASP A 14 56.57 31.83 31.59
CA ASP A 14 57.21 32.12 30.29
C ASP A 14 56.66 31.20 29.17
N SER A 15 55.48 30.58 29.38
CA SER A 15 54.92 29.54 28.50
C SER A 15 53.70 29.97 27.66
N GLU A 16 53.45 31.27 27.52
CA GLU A 16 52.39 31.80 26.63
C GLU A 16 52.97 32.55 25.39
N GLU A 17 54.20 33.08 25.45
CA GLU A 17 54.83 33.74 24.29
C GLU A 17 55.40 32.73 23.26
N ASP A 18 56.05 31.64 23.69
CA ASP A 18 56.59 30.60 22.78
C ASP A 18 55.50 29.95 21.90
N SER A 19 54.26 29.83 22.41
CA SER A 19 53.13 29.24 21.69
C SER A 19 52.63 30.10 20.52
N GLU A 20 52.72 31.43 20.60
CA GLU A 20 52.29 32.30 19.50
C GLU A 20 53.29 32.27 18.33
N GLU A 21 54.59 32.05 18.59
CA GLU A 21 55.59 31.90 17.52
C GLU A 21 55.47 30.55 16.79
N GLU A 22 55.13 29.45 17.47
CA GLU A 22 54.93 28.14 16.84
C GLU A 22 53.69 28.11 15.93
N GLU A 23 52.54 28.64 16.38
CA GLU A 23 51.33 28.75 15.53
C GLU A 23 51.62 29.57 14.26
N ASP A 24 52.26 30.73 14.40
CA ASP A 24 52.50 31.61 13.26
C ASP A 24 53.54 31.01 12.28
N ASP A 25 54.44 30.10 12.69
CA ASP A 25 55.29 29.35 11.74
C ASP A 25 54.55 28.19 11.05
N ILE A 26 53.69 27.44 11.76
CA ILE A 26 52.81 26.43 11.15
C ILE A 26 51.93 27.06 10.06
N ILE A 27 51.37 28.25 10.34
CA ILE A 27 50.58 29.02 9.39
C ILE A 27 51.41 29.46 8.16
N LYS A 28 52.72 29.76 8.32
CA LYS A 28 53.64 30.05 7.20
C LYS A 28 53.93 28.79 6.39
N LYS A 29 54.26 27.66 7.03
CA LYS A 29 54.46 26.35 6.39
C LYS A 29 53.24 25.91 5.59
N LEU A 30 52.02 26.10 6.13
CA LEU A 30 50.76 25.79 5.47
C LEU A 30 50.52 26.63 4.20
N LYS A 31 50.77 27.95 4.27
CA LYS A 31 50.65 28.85 3.10
C LYS A 31 51.68 28.52 2.01
N LEU A 32 52.88 28.09 2.41
CA LEU A 32 53.91 27.59 1.49
C LEU A 32 53.45 26.28 0.82
N ALA A 33 53.00 25.29 1.59
CA ALA A 33 52.51 24.02 1.08
C ALA A 33 51.33 24.17 0.11
N GLN A 34 50.36 25.05 0.39
CA GLN A 34 49.26 25.36 -0.55
C GLN A 34 49.77 25.98 -1.86
N SER A 35 50.79 26.83 -1.79
CA SER A 35 51.38 27.50 -2.95
C SER A 35 52.18 26.53 -3.82
N GLU A 36 52.95 25.65 -3.20
CA GLU A 36 53.77 24.66 -3.88
C GLU A 36 52.93 23.49 -4.43
N MET A 37 51.89 23.07 -3.71
CA MET A 37 50.88 22.13 -4.20
C MET A 37 50.26 22.65 -5.49
N LYS A 38 49.85 23.92 -5.54
CA LYS A 38 49.33 24.54 -6.76
C LYS A 38 50.40 24.65 -7.87
N ARG A 39 51.68 24.85 -7.53
CA ARG A 39 52.77 24.89 -8.53
C ARG A 39 52.96 23.55 -9.23
N ILE A 40 52.77 22.44 -8.50
CA ILE A 40 52.95 21.07 -8.99
C ILE A 40 51.66 20.52 -9.61
N PHE A 41 50.56 20.51 -8.86
CA PHE A 41 49.28 19.86 -9.18
C PHE A 41 48.28 20.78 -9.92
N ASN A 42 48.78 21.65 -10.81
CA ASN A 42 48.00 22.47 -11.75
C ASN A 42 48.37 22.09 -13.21
N GLY A 43 48.47 20.79 -13.44
CA GLY A 43 48.96 20.14 -14.66
C GLY A 43 49.00 18.62 -14.48
N THR A 44 49.61 17.91 -15.41
CA THR A 44 49.78 16.44 -15.31
C THR A 44 50.95 16.08 -14.41
N ALA A 45 50.74 16.16 -13.09
CA ALA A 45 51.66 15.63 -12.09
C ALA A 45 51.65 14.09 -12.06
N THR A 46 52.74 13.48 -11.63
CA THR A 46 52.91 12.02 -11.51
C THR A 46 52.76 11.54 -10.05
N LYS A 47 53.02 10.26 -9.79
CA LYS A 47 53.04 9.73 -8.40
C LYS A 47 54.33 10.10 -7.68
N GLU A 48 55.42 10.23 -8.41
CA GLU A 48 56.73 10.69 -7.92
C GLU A 48 56.66 12.17 -7.47
N ASP A 49 55.90 13.01 -8.18
CA ASP A 49 55.61 14.40 -7.77
C ASP A 49 54.83 14.45 -6.43
N ALA A 50 53.91 13.50 -6.21
CA ALA A 50 53.15 13.37 -4.97
C ALA A 50 54.02 12.87 -3.80
N GLU A 51 54.95 11.94 -4.07
CA GLU A 51 55.93 11.50 -3.09
C GLU A 51 56.81 12.65 -2.63
N ALA A 52 57.43 13.38 -3.57
CA ALA A 52 58.33 14.49 -3.26
C ALA A 52 57.63 15.64 -2.50
N PHE A 53 56.36 15.90 -2.80
CA PHE A 53 55.56 16.86 -2.04
C PHE A 53 55.28 16.39 -0.61
N ILE A 54 55.00 15.10 -0.40
CA ILE A 54 54.77 14.51 0.93
C ILE A 54 56.07 14.45 1.74
N ASP A 55 57.20 14.10 1.14
CA ASP A 55 58.52 14.15 1.78
C ASP A 55 58.89 15.57 2.23
N GLN A 56 58.51 16.60 1.45
CA GLN A 56 58.84 18.00 1.72
C GLN A 56 57.87 18.70 2.69
N HIS A 57 56.58 18.31 2.71
CA HIS A 57 55.53 19.01 3.46
C HIS A 57 54.75 18.11 4.44
N GLY A 58 55.17 16.86 4.63
CA GLY A 58 54.46 15.85 5.42
C GLY A 58 54.09 16.27 6.84
N GLU A 59 54.91 17.09 7.49
CA GLU A 59 54.63 17.70 8.81
C GLU A 59 53.24 18.37 8.86
N VAL A 60 52.92 19.21 7.88
CA VAL A 60 51.64 19.95 7.81
C VAL A 60 50.54 19.14 7.10
N VAL A 61 50.92 18.25 6.18
CA VAL A 61 49.96 17.41 5.42
C VAL A 61 49.38 16.29 6.29
N SER A 62 50.12 15.84 7.30
CA SER A 62 49.71 14.80 8.28
C SER A 62 49.03 15.36 9.54
N GLN A 63 49.01 16.68 9.71
CA GLN A 63 48.54 17.31 10.95
C GLN A 63 47.04 17.07 11.18
N VAL A 64 46.72 16.47 12.33
CA VAL A 64 45.37 16.22 12.83
C VAL A 64 45.16 17.02 14.11
N GLY A 65 44.76 18.28 13.96
CA GLY A 65 44.28 19.10 15.08
C GLY A 65 42.87 18.70 15.50
N GLU A 66 42.49 18.98 16.76
CA GLU A 66 41.09 18.87 17.19
C GLU A 66 40.30 20.05 16.59
N ASP A 67 39.17 19.74 15.94
CA ASP A 67 38.30 20.67 15.19
C ASP A 67 38.98 21.51 14.07
N GLU A 68 40.24 21.28 13.72
CA GLU A 68 40.93 22.04 12.64
C GLU A 68 40.69 21.51 11.21
N PRO A 69 40.67 22.40 10.19
CA PRO A 69 40.51 22.00 8.78
C PRO A 69 41.79 21.38 8.20
N THR A 70 41.93 20.05 8.36
CA THR A 70 43.03 19.24 7.76
C THR A 70 43.34 19.58 6.29
N PHE A 71 44.56 19.30 5.83
CA PHE A 71 44.99 19.61 4.45
C PHE A 71 44.06 19.04 3.36
N LEU A 72 43.37 17.92 3.64
CA LEU A 72 42.37 17.33 2.75
C LEU A 72 41.08 18.19 2.63
N HIS A 73 40.65 18.87 3.69
CA HIS A 73 39.59 19.90 3.63
C HIS A 73 39.99 21.09 2.76
N ILE A 74 41.27 21.49 2.82
CA ILE A 74 41.82 22.62 2.07
C ILE A 74 41.84 22.30 0.57
N ILE A 75 42.29 21.10 0.17
CA ILE A 75 42.21 20.60 -1.22
C ILE A 75 40.76 20.67 -1.75
N VAL A 76 39.78 20.21 -0.97
CA VAL A 76 38.36 20.25 -1.33
C VAL A 76 37.87 21.69 -1.57
N GLY A 77 38.32 22.66 -0.75
CA GLY A 77 38.02 24.08 -0.94
C GLY A 77 38.62 24.65 -2.24
N LEU A 78 39.90 24.38 -2.50
CA LEU A 78 40.64 24.87 -3.67
C LEU A 78 40.13 24.27 -5.00
N VAL A 79 39.55 23.06 -4.98
CA VAL A 79 38.89 22.45 -6.16
C VAL A 79 37.53 23.08 -6.47
N ASN A 80 36.81 23.57 -5.45
CA ASN A 80 35.52 24.23 -5.61
C ASN A 80 35.66 25.68 -6.14
N ASP A 81 36.55 26.48 -5.55
CA ASP A 81 36.63 27.91 -5.86
C ASP A 81 37.44 28.22 -7.13
N LYS A 82 36.82 27.99 -8.29
CA LYS A 82 37.33 28.40 -9.61
C LYS A 82 37.28 29.91 -9.90
N LYS A 83 37.20 30.77 -8.87
CA LYS A 83 37.45 32.22 -8.99
C LYS A 83 38.70 32.67 -8.24
N ASN A 84 39.09 31.95 -7.19
CA ASN A 84 40.36 32.17 -6.50
C ASN A 84 41.52 31.90 -7.48
N GLU A 85 42.54 32.75 -7.47
CA GLU A 85 43.76 32.53 -8.26
C GLU A 85 44.45 31.21 -7.91
N MET A 86 44.20 30.67 -6.70
CA MET A 86 44.72 29.41 -6.18
C MET A 86 43.92 28.16 -6.58
N SER A 87 42.90 28.27 -7.45
CA SER A 87 42.07 27.12 -7.81
C SER A 87 42.85 26.00 -8.51
N VAL A 88 42.54 24.75 -8.17
CA VAL A 88 43.11 23.55 -8.82
C VAL A 88 42.02 22.66 -9.44
N ASN A 89 42.41 21.68 -10.25
CA ASN A 89 41.51 20.73 -10.88
C ASN A 89 41.54 19.38 -10.15
N ALA A 90 40.39 18.78 -9.90
CA ALA A 90 40.27 17.54 -9.13
C ALA A 90 41.12 16.37 -9.67
N GLN A 91 41.35 16.33 -11.00
CA GLN A 91 42.18 15.30 -11.64
C GLN A 91 43.68 15.50 -11.37
N ASP A 92 44.10 16.76 -11.25
CA ASP A 92 45.50 17.14 -11.26
C ASP A 92 46.09 16.92 -9.85
N VAL A 93 45.26 17.10 -8.81
CA VAL A 93 45.55 16.72 -7.41
C VAL A 93 45.24 15.24 -7.08
N GLN A 94 44.78 14.43 -8.05
CA GLN A 94 44.42 13.02 -7.79
C GLN A 94 45.60 12.21 -7.19
N PRO A 95 46.84 12.28 -7.72
CA PRO A 95 47.97 11.50 -7.18
C PRO A 95 48.31 11.87 -5.73
N LEU A 96 48.17 13.14 -5.37
CA LEU A 96 48.40 13.63 -4.01
C LEU A 96 47.33 13.11 -3.03
N VAL A 97 46.04 13.20 -3.39
CA VAL A 97 44.95 12.65 -2.57
C VAL A 97 45.08 11.13 -2.41
N GLU A 98 45.46 10.41 -3.48
CA GLU A 98 45.76 8.98 -3.42
C GLU A 98 46.86 8.66 -2.39
N ARG A 99 47.95 9.43 -2.40
CA ARG A 99 49.10 9.14 -1.55
C ARG A 99 48.93 9.61 -0.11
N MET A 100 48.26 10.74 0.13
CA MET A 100 47.89 11.21 1.47
C MET A 100 47.05 10.18 2.23
N LEU A 101 46.05 9.58 1.58
CA LEU A 101 45.12 8.64 2.25
C LEU A 101 45.72 7.25 2.47
N HIS A 102 46.71 6.85 1.66
CA HIS A 102 47.46 5.63 1.90
C HIS A 102 48.44 5.76 3.08
N TYR A 103 48.98 6.96 3.35
CA TYR A 103 49.83 7.22 4.52
C TYR A 103 49.03 7.57 5.78
N TRP A 104 47.94 8.33 5.66
CA TRP A 104 47.14 8.83 6.78
C TRP A 104 45.62 8.68 6.51
N PRO A 105 45.06 7.46 6.63
CA PRO A 105 43.62 7.21 6.45
C PRO A 105 42.72 8.05 7.38
N ASP A 106 43.22 8.31 8.60
CA ASP A 106 42.57 9.10 9.65
C ASP A 106 42.08 10.47 9.21
N LEU A 107 42.71 11.07 8.19
CA LEU A 107 42.29 12.35 7.60
C LEU A 107 40.84 12.34 7.07
N LEU A 108 40.23 11.17 6.84
CA LEU A 108 38.82 11.04 6.49
C LEU A 108 37.86 11.12 7.69
N ARG A 109 38.31 10.77 8.91
CA ARG A 109 37.47 10.84 10.13
C ARG A 109 37.62 12.16 10.90
N THR A 110 38.70 12.91 10.71
CA THR A 110 38.88 14.24 11.32
C THR A 110 37.76 15.22 10.94
N LEU A 111 37.26 15.96 11.93
CA LEU A 111 36.29 17.04 11.73
C LEU A 111 36.98 18.41 11.70
N ASN A 112 36.40 19.35 10.95
CA ASN A 112 36.72 20.78 11.05
C ASN A 112 35.68 21.54 11.89
N GLU A 113 35.94 22.84 12.13
CA GLU A 113 35.12 23.82 12.87
C GLU A 113 33.60 23.76 12.60
N GLU A 114 33.18 23.41 11.37
CA GLU A 114 31.76 23.29 11.00
C GLU A 114 31.14 21.93 11.41
N GLY A 115 31.89 21.08 12.11
CA GLY A 115 31.54 19.71 12.46
C GLY A 115 31.47 18.78 11.25
N GLN A 116 32.31 19.01 10.23
CA GLN A 116 32.31 18.26 8.96
C GLN A 116 33.64 17.55 8.72
N ASN A 117 33.61 16.35 8.14
CA ASN A 117 34.79 15.68 7.58
C ASN A 117 34.99 16.03 6.08
N PRO A 118 36.14 15.68 5.45
CA PRO A 118 36.43 16.10 4.08
C PRO A 118 35.45 15.52 3.05
N LEU A 119 34.95 14.32 3.30
CA LEU A 119 33.97 13.63 2.46
C LEU A 119 32.63 14.38 2.48
N TYR A 120 32.12 14.73 3.67
CA TYR A 120 30.94 15.57 3.83
C TYR A 120 31.12 16.93 3.14
N LYS A 121 32.26 17.61 3.33
CA LYS A 121 32.55 18.92 2.73
C LYS A 121 32.56 18.84 1.20
N ALA A 122 33.14 17.77 0.63
CA ALA A 122 33.13 17.53 -0.82
C ALA A 122 31.71 17.30 -1.37
N ILE A 123 30.87 16.54 -0.65
CA ILE A 123 29.45 16.30 -0.97
C ILE A 123 28.64 17.59 -0.87
N HIS A 124 28.81 18.37 0.22
CA HIS A 124 28.08 19.61 0.48
C HIS A 124 28.27 20.62 -0.66
N LEU A 125 29.52 20.83 -1.07
CA LEU A 125 29.86 21.77 -2.14
C LEU A 125 29.35 21.28 -3.52
N LYS A 126 29.38 19.96 -3.78
CA LYS A 126 28.99 19.24 -5.03
C LYS A 126 29.72 19.66 -6.32
N ARG A 127 29.91 20.97 -6.52
CA ARG A 127 30.33 21.63 -7.74
C ARG A 127 31.84 21.47 -7.92
N TYR A 128 32.24 20.78 -8.99
CA TYR A 128 33.62 20.38 -9.29
C TYR A 128 34.22 19.35 -8.30
N THR A 129 33.86 19.39 -7.02
CA THR A 129 34.30 18.47 -5.95
C THR A 129 33.82 17.02 -6.10
N TRP A 130 32.76 16.73 -6.87
CA TRP A 130 32.17 15.37 -6.94
C TRP A 130 33.14 14.24 -7.33
N ARG A 131 34.26 14.54 -7.99
CA ARG A 131 35.31 13.55 -8.31
C ARG A 131 36.24 13.25 -7.14
N MET A 132 36.40 14.19 -6.21
CA MET A 132 37.18 13.98 -4.99
C MET A 132 36.56 12.87 -4.14
N ILE A 133 35.23 12.72 -4.17
CA ILE A 133 34.50 11.63 -3.50
C ILE A 133 34.93 10.26 -4.06
N GLU A 134 35.04 10.13 -5.39
CA GLU A 134 35.52 8.90 -6.02
C GLU A 134 36.96 8.62 -5.59
N TYR A 135 37.85 9.61 -5.71
CA TYR A 135 39.27 9.45 -5.37
C TYR A 135 39.55 9.19 -3.88
N MET A 136 38.79 9.81 -2.96
CA MET A 136 38.88 9.54 -1.52
C MET A 136 38.49 8.10 -1.17
N LEU A 137 37.46 7.57 -1.83
CA LEU A 137 36.93 6.22 -1.58
C LEU A 137 37.64 5.13 -2.39
N ASP A 138 38.43 5.49 -3.41
CA ASP A 138 39.31 4.59 -4.15
C ASP A 138 40.73 4.52 -3.55
N ALA A 139 41.15 5.51 -2.75
CA ALA A 139 42.49 5.61 -2.16
C ALA A 139 42.64 5.10 -0.72
N CYS A 140 41.54 5.02 0.04
CA CYS A 140 41.59 4.62 1.44
C CYS A 140 41.54 3.09 1.58
N ASP A 141 42.70 2.48 1.82
CA ASP A 141 42.82 1.04 2.09
C ASP A 141 42.20 0.63 3.44
N ASP A 142 42.10 1.56 4.43
CA ASP A 142 41.39 1.30 5.69
C ASP A 142 39.86 1.45 5.51
N GLN A 143 39.16 0.32 5.52
CA GLN A 143 37.71 0.30 5.48
C GLN A 143 37.06 0.88 6.74
N GLN A 144 37.72 0.84 7.91
CA GLN A 144 37.15 1.38 9.14
C GLN A 144 37.12 2.91 9.12
N ALA A 145 38.20 3.59 8.72
CA ALA A 145 38.19 5.04 8.51
C ALA A 145 37.10 5.50 7.52
N VAL A 146 36.81 4.70 6.48
CA VAL A 146 35.71 4.97 5.54
C VAL A 146 34.33 4.76 6.17
N HIS A 147 34.15 3.74 7.01
CA HIS A 147 32.92 3.56 7.78
C HIS A 147 32.71 4.72 8.77
N ASP A 148 33.72 5.06 9.57
CA ASP A 148 33.68 6.18 10.53
C ASP A 148 33.25 7.49 9.83
N ALA A 149 33.89 7.82 8.70
CA ALA A 149 33.61 9.01 7.91
C ALA A 149 32.20 9.05 7.28
N LEU A 150 31.55 7.89 7.09
CA LEU A 150 30.18 7.77 6.59
C LEU A 150 29.14 7.70 7.72
N GLU A 151 29.54 7.27 8.92
CA GLU A 151 28.69 7.13 10.10
C GLU A 151 28.61 8.40 10.96
N LEU A 152 29.53 9.35 10.80
CA LEU A 152 29.49 10.63 11.51
C LEU A 152 28.38 11.58 10.97
N PRO A 153 27.39 11.98 11.79
CA PRO A 153 26.43 13.01 11.43
C PRO A 153 27.01 14.42 11.65
N CYS A 154 26.82 15.31 10.69
CA CYS A 154 27.29 16.70 10.74
C CYS A 154 26.11 17.65 11.00
N GLY A 155 26.28 18.66 11.85
CA GLY A 155 25.23 19.61 12.26
C GLY A 155 24.40 19.15 13.48
N LYS A 156 23.44 19.98 13.92
CA LYS A 156 22.68 19.78 15.18
C LYS A 156 21.19 20.04 14.97
N GLY A 157 20.32 19.30 15.67
CA GLY A 157 18.86 19.43 15.54
C GLY A 157 18.36 19.07 14.13
N GLU A 158 17.32 19.75 13.65
CA GLU A 158 16.70 19.50 12.34
C GLU A 158 17.67 19.70 11.15
N SER A 159 18.75 20.47 11.31
CA SER A 159 19.76 20.70 10.26
C SER A 159 20.86 19.63 10.22
N MET A 160 20.81 18.62 11.10
CA MET A 160 21.77 17.52 11.11
C MET A 160 21.60 16.64 9.86
N LYS A 161 22.71 16.24 9.23
CA LYS A 161 22.75 15.39 8.03
C LYS A 161 23.91 14.39 8.11
N THR A 162 23.71 13.20 7.56
CA THR A 162 24.79 12.24 7.31
C THR A 162 25.38 12.44 5.91
N CYS A 163 26.60 11.97 5.66
CA CYS A 163 27.21 11.97 4.33
C CYS A 163 26.28 11.39 3.25
N LEU A 164 25.63 10.27 3.55
CA LEU A 164 24.72 9.59 2.61
C LEU A 164 23.41 10.35 2.40
N THR A 165 22.72 10.81 3.46
CA THR A 165 21.48 11.60 3.30
C THR A 165 21.74 12.88 2.52
N LEU A 166 22.86 13.56 2.77
CA LEU A 166 23.29 14.73 1.99
C LEU A 166 23.60 14.37 0.53
N ALA A 167 24.29 13.25 0.26
CA ALA A 167 24.59 12.82 -1.11
C ALA A 167 23.33 12.55 -1.95
N PHE A 168 22.29 12.00 -1.33
CA PHE A 168 20.97 11.83 -1.96
C PHE A 168 20.23 13.17 -2.10
N GLU A 169 20.14 14.00 -1.06
CA GLU A 169 19.49 15.33 -1.12
C GLU A 169 20.13 16.25 -2.18
N LYS A 170 21.46 16.21 -2.31
CA LYS A 170 22.21 17.00 -3.28
C LYS A 170 22.12 16.46 -4.70
N ASP A 171 21.51 15.30 -4.98
CA ASP A 171 21.43 14.67 -6.31
C ASP A 171 22.82 14.51 -6.98
N LEU A 172 23.71 13.74 -6.35
CA LEU A 172 24.98 13.35 -6.97
C LEU A 172 24.76 12.42 -8.18
N LYS A 173 25.80 12.23 -9.00
CA LYS A 173 25.76 11.32 -10.16
C LYS A 173 25.61 9.86 -9.72
N GLY A 174 24.94 9.03 -10.53
CA GLY A 174 24.72 7.60 -10.28
C GLY A 174 26.00 6.88 -9.81
N LYS A 175 27.09 6.95 -10.58
CA LYS A 175 28.37 6.30 -10.23
C LYS A 175 28.94 6.68 -8.85
N VAL A 176 28.83 7.95 -8.46
CA VAL A 176 29.33 8.44 -7.15
C VAL A 176 28.46 7.89 -6.02
N LEU A 177 27.14 7.86 -6.22
CA LEU A 177 26.19 7.26 -5.28
C LEU A 177 26.42 5.75 -5.17
N GLU A 178 26.62 5.06 -6.28
CA GLU A 178 26.94 3.63 -6.33
C GLU A 178 28.22 3.29 -5.54
N LYS A 179 29.29 4.09 -5.71
CA LYS A 179 30.55 3.95 -4.95
C LYS A 179 30.34 4.23 -3.45
N LEU A 180 29.62 5.30 -3.09
CA LEU A 180 29.25 5.59 -1.70
C LEU A 180 28.45 4.42 -1.06
N ILE A 181 27.50 3.82 -1.79
CA ILE A 181 26.68 2.70 -1.33
C ILE A 181 27.50 1.40 -1.23
N SER A 182 28.52 1.21 -2.06
CA SER A 182 29.42 0.04 -1.96
C SER A 182 30.40 0.15 -0.79
N CYS A 183 30.82 1.37 -0.44
CA CYS A 183 31.74 1.63 0.67
C CYS A 183 31.04 1.83 2.02
N ALA A 184 29.74 2.11 2.04
CA ALA A 184 28.96 2.27 3.28
C ALA A 184 28.87 0.97 4.09
N SER A 185 28.81 1.10 5.41
CA SER A 185 28.35 0.03 6.30
C SER A 185 26.81 -0.06 6.29
N ASP A 186 26.25 -1.14 6.84
CA ASP A 186 24.80 -1.22 7.06
C ASP A 186 24.33 -0.27 8.19
N ASN A 187 25.22 0.17 9.08
CA ASN A 187 24.89 1.21 10.07
C ASN A 187 24.74 2.57 9.38
N ALA A 188 25.70 2.95 8.52
CA ALA A 188 25.64 4.20 7.75
C ALA A 188 24.36 4.32 6.90
N LEU A 189 23.87 3.20 6.35
CA LEU A 189 22.61 3.14 5.61
C LEU A 189 21.36 3.23 6.51
N ASN A 190 21.45 2.77 7.77
CA ASN A 190 20.38 2.87 8.77
C ASN A 190 20.27 4.26 9.43
N LEU A 191 21.39 4.98 9.56
CA LEU A 191 21.44 6.29 10.21
C LEU A 191 20.42 7.27 9.62
N ARG A 192 19.87 8.10 10.50
CA ARG A 192 18.79 9.04 10.20
C ARG A 192 19.30 10.47 10.36
N ASP A 193 18.80 11.37 9.52
CA ASP A 193 19.09 12.80 9.63
C ASP A 193 18.26 13.50 10.73
N GLY A 194 18.44 14.82 10.87
CA GLY A 194 17.67 15.65 11.81
C GLY A 194 16.15 15.66 11.59
N THR A 195 15.67 15.15 10.44
CA THR A 195 14.24 14.97 10.12
C THR A 195 13.76 13.53 10.31
N ASN A 196 14.57 12.67 10.95
CA ASN A 196 14.40 11.23 11.09
C ASN A 196 14.39 10.42 9.77
N ARG A 197 14.78 11.02 8.63
CA ARG A 197 14.83 10.35 7.32
C ARG A 197 16.17 9.62 7.14
N SER A 198 16.14 8.35 6.72
CA SER A 198 17.34 7.59 6.33
C SER A 198 17.74 7.88 4.88
N PRO A 199 18.97 7.53 4.42
CA PRO A 199 19.41 7.69 3.03
C PRO A 199 18.42 7.17 1.98
N PHE A 200 17.77 6.03 2.24
CA PHE A 200 16.78 5.45 1.30
C PHE A 200 15.54 6.36 1.13
N HIS A 201 15.12 7.09 2.16
CA HIS A 201 14.00 8.04 2.08
C HIS A 201 14.31 9.24 1.15
N TYR A 202 15.59 9.59 0.96
CA TYR A 202 16.00 10.59 -0.04
C TYR A 202 16.22 9.96 -1.42
N ALA A 203 16.72 8.71 -1.47
CA ALA A 203 16.98 7.99 -2.72
C ALA A 203 15.74 7.83 -3.62
N VAL A 204 14.55 7.76 -3.03
CA VAL A 204 13.28 7.51 -3.74
C VAL A 204 12.47 8.77 -4.06
N GLU A 205 13.04 9.98 -3.91
CA GLU A 205 12.30 11.22 -4.22
C GLU A 205 11.92 11.31 -5.72
N TYR A 206 10.63 11.57 -6.00
CA TYR A 206 10.09 11.59 -7.37
C TYR A 206 10.83 12.57 -8.30
N SER A 207 11.28 13.71 -7.79
CA SER A 207 12.07 14.70 -8.54
C SER A 207 13.43 14.18 -9.01
N GLN A 208 13.94 13.10 -8.42
CA GLN A 208 15.25 12.52 -8.70
C GLN A 208 15.19 11.23 -9.55
N CYS A 209 14.01 10.82 -10.05
CA CYS A 209 13.76 9.55 -10.74
C CYS A 209 14.32 9.48 -12.18
N THR A 210 15.64 9.60 -12.33
CA THR A 210 16.39 9.35 -13.57
C THR A 210 16.70 7.86 -13.76
N ASP A 211 17.21 7.47 -14.93
CA ASP A 211 17.56 6.07 -15.21
C ASP A 211 18.73 5.60 -14.30
N ASP A 212 19.75 6.44 -14.12
CA ASP A 212 20.80 6.30 -13.09
C ASP A 212 20.21 6.01 -11.69
N ARG A 213 19.10 6.68 -11.32
CA ARG A 213 18.49 6.54 -10.01
C ARG A 213 17.82 5.18 -9.82
N VAL A 214 17.23 4.62 -10.87
CA VAL A 214 16.64 3.27 -10.85
C VAL A 214 17.73 2.24 -10.54
N GLY A 215 18.89 2.30 -11.21
CA GLY A 215 20.02 1.41 -10.94
C GLY A 215 20.63 1.57 -9.54
N VAL A 216 20.66 2.80 -9.01
CA VAL A 216 21.05 3.07 -7.61
C VAL A 216 20.08 2.40 -6.61
N ILE A 217 18.77 2.48 -6.87
CA ILE A 217 17.75 1.84 -6.03
C ILE A 217 17.82 0.31 -6.15
N GLU A 218 18.09 -0.23 -7.34
CA GLU A 218 18.24 -1.67 -7.57
C GLU A 218 19.33 -2.26 -6.67
N ARG A 219 20.53 -1.64 -6.63
CA ARG A 219 21.64 -2.13 -5.79
C ARG A 219 21.37 -1.99 -4.29
N LEU A 220 20.58 -1.01 -3.85
CA LEU A 220 20.12 -0.93 -2.47
C LEU A 220 19.20 -2.12 -2.12
N LEU A 221 18.32 -2.54 -3.03
CA LEU A 221 17.46 -3.72 -2.84
C LEU A 221 18.23 -5.05 -2.97
N GLU A 222 19.28 -5.12 -3.79
CA GLU A 222 20.21 -6.25 -3.80
C GLU A 222 21.00 -6.36 -2.48
N ARG A 223 21.46 -5.23 -1.92
CA ARG A 223 22.15 -5.20 -0.62
C ARG A 223 21.22 -5.61 0.52
N ASP A 224 20.00 -5.09 0.54
CA ASP A 224 18.97 -5.50 1.49
C ASP A 224 18.65 -7.02 1.37
N SER A 225 18.55 -7.54 0.14
CA SER A 225 18.36 -8.99 -0.10
C SER A 225 19.45 -9.85 0.57
N LYS A 226 20.70 -9.37 0.60
CA LYS A 226 21.82 -10.06 1.27
C LYS A 226 21.65 -10.02 2.79
N ALA A 227 21.45 -8.84 3.37
CA ALA A 227 21.22 -8.66 4.80
C ALA A 227 20.05 -9.52 5.31
N VAL A 228 18.93 -9.54 4.59
CA VAL A 228 17.75 -10.38 4.90
C VAL A 228 18.09 -11.86 4.92
N ASN A 229 18.86 -12.35 3.95
CA ASN A 229 19.28 -13.76 3.89
C ASN A 229 20.26 -14.11 5.02
N GLU A 230 21.18 -13.20 5.39
CA GLU A 230 22.08 -13.38 6.51
C GLU A 230 21.36 -13.44 7.86
N ILE A 231 20.40 -12.54 8.12
CA ILE A 231 19.61 -12.56 9.36
C ILE A 231 18.86 -13.90 9.48
N ARG A 232 18.18 -14.31 8.41
CA ARG A 232 17.46 -15.60 8.33
C ARG A 232 18.38 -16.81 8.51
N ALA A 233 19.61 -16.75 8.00
CA ALA A 233 20.61 -17.82 8.16
C ALA A 233 21.18 -17.91 9.58
N ARG A 234 21.28 -16.77 10.29
CA ARG A 234 21.68 -16.74 11.72
C ARG A 234 20.56 -17.25 12.63
N SER A 235 19.31 -16.87 12.38
CA SER A 235 18.13 -17.43 13.06
C SER A 235 16.83 -17.08 12.32
N ALA A 236 16.00 -18.08 12.06
CA ALA A 236 14.63 -17.89 11.54
C ALA A 236 13.69 -17.21 12.56
N LEU A 237 14.08 -17.10 13.83
CA LEU A 237 13.30 -16.49 14.91
C LEU A 237 13.77 -15.07 15.28
N MET A 238 14.85 -14.55 14.68
CA MET A 238 15.23 -13.15 14.92
C MET A 238 14.28 -12.20 14.18
N PRO A 239 13.88 -11.07 14.81
CA PRO A 239 13.20 -9.99 14.11
C PRO A 239 14.01 -9.54 12.90
N LEU A 240 13.34 -9.38 11.77
CA LEU A 240 13.93 -8.88 10.55
C LEU A 240 13.79 -7.35 10.53
N ASP A 241 14.91 -6.64 10.57
CA ASP A 241 14.98 -5.17 10.52
C ASP A 241 16.23 -4.75 9.73
N THR A 242 16.11 -3.73 8.89
CA THR A 242 17.17 -3.26 7.97
C THR A 242 17.01 -1.77 7.63
N PHE A 243 17.98 -1.21 6.91
CA PHE A 243 17.93 0.16 6.39
C PHE A 243 16.76 0.47 5.42
N LEU A 244 16.06 -0.56 4.92
CA LEU A 244 14.82 -0.42 4.12
C LEU A 244 13.54 -0.43 4.98
N ASP A 245 13.60 -1.03 6.17
CA ASP A 245 12.46 -1.16 7.10
C ASP A 245 12.24 0.09 7.97
N GLY A 246 13.21 1.01 7.95
CA GLY A 246 13.09 2.32 8.58
C GLY A 246 11.84 3.09 8.12
N LYS A 247 11.17 3.73 9.08
CA LYS A 247 10.06 4.67 8.89
C LYS A 247 10.31 5.95 9.67
N TYR A 248 9.75 7.07 9.23
CA TYR A 248 9.80 8.35 9.95
C TYR A 248 8.41 8.98 10.08
N VAL A 249 8.19 9.79 11.13
CA VAL A 249 6.96 10.57 11.31
C VAL A 249 7.23 12.00 10.87
N ARG A 250 6.45 12.50 9.90
CA ARG A 250 6.60 13.87 9.38
C ARG A 250 5.89 14.88 10.29
N THR A 251 6.58 15.97 10.63
CA THR A 251 6.12 16.93 11.65
C THR A 251 4.87 17.73 11.25
N GLU A 252 4.72 18.04 9.96
CA GLU A 252 3.60 18.82 9.41
C GLU A 252 2.24 18.11 9.50
N ASP A 253 2.20 16.82 9.20
CA ASP A 253 0.97 16.03 9.04
C ASP A 253 0.80 14.92 10.11
N LYS A 254 1.87 14.62 10.86
CA LYS A 254 1.97 13.54 11.86
C LYS A 254 1.70 12.15 11.29
N VAL A 255 1.93 11.96 9.98
CA VAL A 255 1.82 10.67 9.30
C VAL A 255 3.18 9.96 9.36
N GLU A 256 3.13 8.64 9.61
CA GLU A 256 4.27 7.75 9.50
C GLU A 256 4.46 7.33 8.03
N TYR A 257 5.65 7.57 7.48
CA TYR A 257 6.03 7.18 6.12
C TYR A 257 7.16 6.15 6.14
N SER A 258 6.97 5.07 5.39
CA SER A 258 8.01 4.15 4.93
C SER A 258 8.71 4.71 3.69
N VAL A 259 9.80 4.06 3.23
CA VAL A 259 10.43 4.36 1.93
C VAL A 259 9.42 4.31 0.77
N TYR A 260 8.50 3.34 0.75
CA TYR A 260 7.45 3.26 -0.27
C TYR A 260 6.40 4.39 -0.16
N GLY A 261 5.99 4.72 1.06
CA GLY A 261 5.09 5.84 1.34
C GLY A 261 5.71 7.19 0.95
N GLU A 262 7.00 7.36 1.21
CA GLU A 262 7.79 8.54 0.84
C GLU A 262 7.87 8.74 -0.67
N HIS A 263 8.05 7.66 -1.44
CA HIS A 263 8.01 7.75 -2.91
C HIS A 263 6.64 8.26 -3.40
N LYS A 264 5.54 7.68 -2.92
CA LYS A 264 4.18 8.15 -3.26
C LYS A 264 3.95 9.61 -2.84
N ARG A 265 4.26 9.96 -1.59
CA ARG A 265 4.08 11.33 -1.08
C ARG A 265 4.94 12.36 -1.80
N SER A 266 6.17 12.02 -2.20
CA SER A 266 7.02 12.93 -2.99
C SER A 266 6.50 13.13 -4.42
N LYS A 267 5.93 12.08 -5.04
CA LYS A 267 5.25 12.15 -6.35
C LYS A 267 4.03 13.06 -6.31
N ASP A 268 3.14 12.85 -5.35
CA ASP A 268 1.90 13.62 -5.25
C ASP A 268 2.19 15.10 -4.94
N ALA A 269 3.14 15.38 -4.04
CA ALA A 269 3.61 16.74 -3.77
C ALA A 269 4.26 17.41 -5.00
N TYR A 270 5.09 16.68 -5.76
CA TYR A 270 5.69 17.20 -6.99
C TYR A 270 4.62 17.53 -8.05
N LEU A 271 3.67 16.61 -8.29
CA LEU A 271 2.59 16.82 -9.26
C LEU A 271 1.68 17.99 -8.86
N ALA A 272 1.34 18.14 -7.58
CA ALA A 272 0.61 19.30 -7.07
C ALA A 272 1.40 20.61 -7.28
N SER A 273 2.71 20.61 -7.04
CA SER A 273 3.56 21.79 -7.26
C SER A 273 3.64 22.20 -8.74
N GLU A 274 3.70 21.23 -9.66
CA GLU A 274 3.73 21.46 -11.11
C GLU A 274 2.37 21.90 -11.66
N LEU A 275 1.25 21.44 -11.08
CA LEU A 275 -0.07 21.96 -11.39
C LEU A 275 -0.19 23.43 -10.94
N ALA A 276 0.14 23.73 -9.67
CA ALA A 276 0.13 25.10 -9.14
C ALA A 276 1.07 26.05 -9.91
N ARG A 277 2.20 25.54 -10.42
CA ARG A 277 3.09 26.31 -11.32
C ARG A 277 2.41 26.66 -12.64
N LYS A 278 1.79 25.68 -13.31
CA LYS A 278 1.06 25.89 -14.58
C LYS A 278 -0.14 26.84 -14.42
N GLU A 279 -0.84 26.79 -13.28
CA GLU A 279 -1.92 27.73 -12.99
C GLU A 279 -1.42 29.17 -12.81
N ARG A 280 -0.29 29.37 -12.14
CA ARG A 280 0.35 30.70 -12.03
C ARG A 280 0.82 31.22 -13.38
N GLU A 281 1.46 30.38 -14.19
CA GLU A 281 1.89 30.71 -15.56
C GLU A 281 0.69 31.07 -16.45
N ALA A 282 -0.41 30.31 -16.37
CA ALA A 282 -1.65 30.59 -17.10
C ALA A 282 -2.38 31.85 -16.59
N LYS A 283 -2.27 32.20 -15.30
CA LYS A 283 -2.79 33.46 -14.75
C LYS A 283 -2.01 34.66 -15.29
N GLN A 284 -0.67 34.59 -15.22
CA GLN A 284 0.23 35.62 -15.76
C GLN A 284 0.06 35.82 -17.27
N GLN A 285 -0.18 34.75 -18.04
CA GLN A 285 -0.50 34.85 -19.46
C GLN A 285 -1.82 35.61 -19.70
N ARG A 286 -2.87 35.30 -18.95
CA ARG A 286 -4.17 36.01 -19.05
C ARG A 286 -4.08 37.48 -18.65
N GLU A 287 -3.28 37.78 -17.64
CA GLU A 287 -3.02 39.16 -17.19
C GLU A 287 -2.27 39.94 -18.28
N ALA A 288 -1.21 39.36 -18.85
CA ALA A 288 -0.45 39.95 -19.96
C ALA A 288 -1.25 40.00 -21.30
N GLU A 289 -2.25 39.14 -21.49
CA GLU A 289 -3.21 39.25 -22.59
C GLU A 289 -4.21 40.39 -22.36
N HIS A 290 -4.66 40.61 -21.13
CA HIS A 290 -5.55 41.72 -20.77
C HIS A 290 -4.85 43.08 -20.94
N GLU A 291 -3.62 43.23 -20.45
CA GLU A 291 -2.80 44.44 -20.65
C GLU A 291 -2.52 44.75 -22.13
N ARG A 292 -2.56 43.73 -23.01
CA ARG A 292 -2.46 43.89 -24.46
C ARG A 292 -3.79 44.17 -25.16
N GLY A 293 -4.92 43.95 -24.48
CA GLY A 293 -6.27 44.22 -24.99
C GLY A 293 -6.59 45.72 -25.01
N ASP A 294 -6.32 46.43 -23.91
CA ASP A 294 -6.64 47.86 -23.75
C ASP A 294 -5.77 48.81 -24.61
N GLY A 295 -4.75 48.28 -25.30
CA GLY A 295 -3.76 49.06 -26.06
C GLY A 295 -4.21 49.61 -27.43
N LYS A 296 -5.50 49.60 -27.78
CA LYS A 296 -6.00 50.03 -29.11
C LYS A 296 -7.29 50.85 -29.12
N ALA A 297 -7.14 52.15 -28.92
CA ALA A 297 -8.02 53.18 -29.48
C ALA A 297 -7.24 54.06 -30.47
N PRO A 298 -7.83 54.56 -31.58
CA PRO A 298 -7.09 55.22 -32.64
C PRO A 298 -6.77 56.69 -32.30
N ASN A 299 -5.51 57.09 -32.48
CA ASN A 299 -5.08 58.46 -32.23
C ASN A 299 -5.21 59.30 -33.52
N ILE A 300 -6.15 60.25 -33.54
CA ILE A 300 -6.38 61.15 -34.69
C ILE A 300 -5.39 62.33 -34.62
N SER A 301 -4.73 62.63 -35.74
CA SER A 301 -3.69 63.65 -35.81
C SER A 301 -4.22 65.01 -36.28
N ILE A 302 -3.87 66.07 -35.53
CA ILE A 302 -3.90 67.47 -35.99
C ILE A 302 -2.57 68.12 -35.58
N VAL A 303 -2.01 68.98 -36.43
CA VAL A 303 -0.59 69.39 -36.40
C VAL A 303 -0.43 70.90 -36.23
N ILE A 304 0.40 71.34 -35.26
CA ILE A 304 0.99 72.70 -35.23
C ILE A 304 2.45 72.63 -34.72
N ARG A 305 3.42 72.80 -35.64
CA ARG A 305 4.49 73.84 -35.71
C ARG A 305 4.95 74.56 -34.40
N GLU A 306 6.22 74.96 -34.15
CA GLU A 306 7.49 75.00 -34.92
C GLU A 306 8.77 74.82 -34.03
N LYS A 307 9.89 74.44 -34.68
CA LYS A 307 11.32 74.83 -34.46
C LYS A 307 11.96 75.03 -33.05
N GLU A 308 12.85 74.09 -32.74
CA GLU A 308 14.34 74.29 -32.62
C GLU A 308 14.96 75.08 -31.39
N PRO A 309 16.30 75.14 -31.17
CA PRO A 309 16.94 74.54 -29.97
C PRO A 309 17.87 75.55 -29.21
N PRO A 310 19.02 75.23 -28.52
CA PRO A 310 19.63 73.97 -28.03
C PRO A 310 20.31 74.01 -26.61
N LYS A 311 21.12 72.96 -26.29
CA LYS A 311 22.36 72.91 -25.45
C LYS A 311 22.31 72.90 -23.89
N ALA A 312 22.59 71.71 -23.35
CA ALA A 312 23.74 71.33 -22.47
C ALA A 312 24.04 72.07 -21.14
N SER A 313 24.25 71.31 -20.04
CA SER A 313 25.60 70.83 -19.61
C SER A 313 25.72 70.35 -18.13
N LEU A 314 26.62 69.37 -17.92
CA LEU A 314 27.56 69.19 -16.78
C LEU A 314 27.11 69.01 -15.30
N ARG A 315 27.46 67.82 -14.77
CA ARG A 315 28.41 67.53 -13.65
C ARG A 315 27.89 66.86 -12.36
N GLU A 316 28.79 66.06 -11.78
CA GLU A 316 28.61 65.28 -10.55
C GLU A 316 28.74 66.13 -9.28
N LYS A 317 28.20 65.64 -8.14
CA LYS A 317 29.01 65.26 -6.95
C LYS A 317 28.22 64.70 -5.75
N ASP A 318 28.70 63.56 -5.25
CA ASP A 318 28.63 63.09 -3.85
C ASP A 318 29.43 64.05 -2.90
N PRO A 319 29.30 64.06 -1.54
CA PRO A 319 29.23 62.82 -0.72
C PRO A 319 28.60 62.86 0.72
N LYS A 320 28.53 61.65 1.33
CA LYS A 320 28.86 61.32 2.75
C LYS A 320 28.07 61.93 3.95
N SER A 321 27.34 61.03 4.62
CA SER A 321 27.70 60.40 5.93
C SER A 321 26.99 60.78 7.27
N ARG A 322 26.88 59.71 8.10
CA ARG A 322 27.02 59.60 9.57
C ARG A 322 25.83 59.83 10.53
N ALA A 323 25.95 59.08 11.64
CA ALA A 323 25.32 59.19 12.97
C ALA A 323 23.89 58.66 13.22
N ALA A 324 23.82 57.60 14.04
CA ALA A 324 22.77 57.41 15.05
C ALA A 324 23.18 58.10 16.37
N PRO A 325 22.29 58.22 17.39
CA PRO A 325 22.35 57.21 18.46
C PRO A 325 20.99 56.84 19.12
N GLU A 326 21.06 55.78 19.95
CA GLU A 326 20.25 55.41 21.14
C GLU A 326 19.20 56.43 21.69
N ARG A 327 18.06 56.00 22.28
CA ARG A 327 18.01 55.17 23.52
C ARG A 327 16.61 54.60 23.90
N ASP A 328 16.61 53.74 24.93
CA ASP A 328 15.52 52.98 25.58
C ASP A 328 14.16 53.66 25.87
N HIS A 329 13.07 52.85 25.90
CA HIS A 329 12.46 52.37 27.16
C HIS A 329 11.45 51.21 26.95
N LYS A 330 10.96 50.60 28.04
CA LYS A 330 10.40 49.22 28.08
C LYS A 330 8.91 49.13 28.49
N LYS A 331 8.24 48.10 27.93
CA LYS A 331 7.18 47.23 28.53
C LYS A 331 5.73 47.73 28.74
N ALA A 332 4.83 47.08 27.98
CA ALA A 332 3.75 46.15 28.44
C ALA A 332 2.29 46.63 28.57
N ALA A 333 1.39 45.62 28.65
CA ALA A 333 -0.04 45.62 28.98
C ALA A 333 -1.07 46.07 27.89
N GLU A 334 -1.30 45.20 26.91
CA GLU A 334 -2.58 44.51 26.68
C GLU A 334 -3.93 45.26 26.93
N ARG A 335 -4.72 45.49 25.86
CA ARG A 335 -6.09 44.89 25.67
C ARG A 335 -6.77 45.26 24.34
N ASP A 336 -7.72 44.40 23.97
CA ASP A 336 -8.87 44.55 23.06
C ASP A 336 -8.74 45.35 21.75
N ARG A 337 -9.04 44.65 20.64
CA ARG A 337 -9.79 45.25 19.52
C ARG A 337 -10.60 44.23 18.74
N GLU A 338 -11.86 44.58 18.48
CA GLU A 338 -12.86 43.71 17.88
C GLU A 338 -12.63 43.48 16.37
N ARG A 339 -13.12 42.33 15.87
CA ARG A 339 -13.10 42.00 14.45
C ARG A 339 -14.13 42.82 13.67
N ARG A 340 -13.69 43.71 12.78
CA ARG A 340 -14.53 44.22 11.69
C ARG A 340 -14.65 43.18 10.57
N LYS A 341 -15.82 43.13 9.93
CA LYS A 341 -16.12 42.21 8.81
C LYS A 341 -15.37 42.65 7.54
N PRO A 342 -14.94 41.73 6.67
CA PRO A 342 -14.57 42.06 5.30
C PRO A 342 -15.82 42.38 4.47
N GLU A 343 -15.71 43.35 3.56
CA GLU A 343 -16.78 43.67 2.61
C GLU A 343 -16.78 42.72 1.40
N ALA A 344 -17.93 42.58 0.74
CA ALA A 344 -18.08 41.67 -0.38
C ALA A 344 -17.47 42.23 -1.67
N VAL A 345 -16.49 41.51 -2.24
CA VAL A 345 -15.94 41.82 -3.56
C VAL A 345 -17.02 41.58 -4.62
N LYS A 346 -17.35 42.62 -5.40
CA LYS A 346 -18.18 42.46 -6.60
C LYS A 346 -17.35 41.79 -7.70
N LEU A 347 -17.71 40.55 -8.04
CA LEU A 347 -17.12 39.82 -9.17
C LEU A 347 -17.50 40.48 -10.50
N ASP A 348 -16.55 40.52 -11.43
CA ASP A 348 -16.73 41.11 -12.77
C ASP A 348 -17.71 40.28 -13.64
N GLU A 349 -18.38 40.98 -14.56
CA GLU A 349 -19.39 40.41 -15.46
C GLU A 349 -18.76 39.42 -16.47
N ASN A 350 -17.51 39.64 -16.89
CA ASN A 350 -16.79 38.67 -17.72
C ASN A 350 -16.48 37.38 -16.97
N GLU A 351 -16.18 37.42 -15.66
CA GLU A 351 -15.87 36.21 -14.91
C GLU A 351 -17.11 35.31 -14.75
N ARG A 352 -18.28 35.91 -14.54
CA ARG A 352 -19.57 35.21 -14.59
C ARG A 352 -19.83 34.56 -15.94
N LEU A 353 -19.62 35.30 -17.04
CA LEU A 353 -19.78 34.76 -18.40
C LEU A 353 -18.81 33.61 -18.68
N ARG A 354 -17.56 33.70 -18.19
CA ARG A 354 -16.53 32.67 -18.34
C ARG A 354 -16.79 31.41 -17.51
N GLN A 355 -17.53 31.53 -16.41
CA GLN A 355 -18.05 30.40 -15.63
C GLN A 355 -19.23 29.73 -16.36
N GLN A 356 -20.24 30.49 -16.80
CA GLN A 356 -21.39 29.96 -17.55
C GLN A 356 -21.00 29.24 -18.84
N LEU A 357 -19.98 29.72 -19.56
CA LEU A 357 -19.45 29.05 -20.76
C LEU A 357 -18.81 27.70 -20.43
N ARG A 358 -18.10 27.58 -19.30
CA ARG A 358 -17.50 26.32 -18.82
C ARG A 358 -18.54 25.33 -18.32
N GLU A 359 -19.65 25.81 -17.77
CA GLU A 359 -20.76 24.95 -17.36
C GLU A 359 -21.52 24.41 -18.58
N ARG A 360 -21.85 25.25 -19.57
CA ARG A 360 -22.43 24.81 -20.86
C ARG A 360 -21.53 23.83 -21.63
N GLU A 361 -20.21 23.97 -21.54
CA GLU A 361 -19.27 23.03 -22.14
C GLU A 361 -19.30 21.66 -21.44
N ARG A 362 -19.35 21.64 -20.10
CA ARG A 362 -19.52 20.41 -19.30
C ARG A 362 -20.88 19.76 -19.48
N GLU A 363 -21.93 20.55 -19.61
CA GLU A 363 -23.30 20.09 -19.85
C GLU A 363 -23.44 19.45 -21.24
N ARG A 364 -22.83 20.04 -22.28
CA ARG A 364 -22.70 19.41 -23.60
C ARG A 364 -21.93 18.09 -23.58
N LEU A 365 -20.87 18.00 -22.77
CA LEU A 365 -20.12 16.74 -22.61
C LEU A 365 -20.98 15.66 -21.93
N ARG A 366 -21.74 16.00 -20.88
CA ARG A 366 -22.68 15.07 -20.23
C ARG A 366 -23.78 14.59 -21.19
N GLN A 367 -24.41 15.49 -21.93
CA GLN A 367 -25.44 15.11 -22.92
C GLN A 367 -24.87 14.22 -24.05
N ALA A 368 -23.58 14.37 -24.40
CA ALA A 368 -22.90 13.48 -25.34
C ALA A 368 -22.56 12.10 -24.77
N GLU A 369 -22.42 11.97 -23.44
CA GLU A 369 -22.29 10.68 -22.75
C GLU A 369 -23.66 10.00 -22.59
N GLU A 370 -24.71 10.75 -22.22
CA GLU A 370 -26.09 10.24 -22.08
C GLU A 370 -26.69 9.74 -23.40
N GLN A 371 -26.34 10.36 -24.53
CA GLN A 371 -26.75 9.89 -25.87
C GLN A 371 -26.05 8.59 -26.30
N ARG A 372 -25.06 8.07 -25.53
CA ARG A 372 -24.48 6.73 -25.71
C ARG A 372 -25.15 5.69 -24.82
N GLY A 373 -26.46 5.54 -24.99
CA GLY A 373 -27.25 4.48 -24.35
C GLY A 373 -26.75 3.06 -24.70
N PRO A 374 -26.96 2.06 -23.83
CA PRO A 374 -26.45 0.70 -24.01
C PRO A 374 -27.23 -0.08 -25.07
N LEU A 375 -26.51 -0.72 -25.99
CA LEU A 375 -27.08 -1.70 -26.91
C LEU A 375 -27.63 -2.90 -26.14
N ARG A 376 -28.96 -3.07 -26.16
CA ARG A 376 -29.67 -4.27 -25.71
C ARG A 376 -30.13 -5.06 -26.92
N ASP A 377 -29.58 -6.26 -27.11
CA ASP A 377 -30.17 -7.25 -28.02
C ASP A 377 -31.51 -7.74 -27.48
N ALA A 378 -32.56 -7.63 -28.29
CA ALA A 378 -33.88 -8.18 -28.03
C ALA A 378 -34.29 -9.10 -29.18
N ALA A 379 -34.58 -10.37 -28.87
CA ALA A 379 -34.89 -11.40 -29.86
C ALA A 379 -36.40 -11.47 -30.18
N PRO A 380 -36.83 -11.55 -31.46
CA PRO A 380 -38.19 -11.91 -31.85
C PRO A 380 -38.45 -13.44 -31.76
N PRO A 381 -39.73 -13.89 -31.67
CA PRO A 381 -40.10 -15.30 -31.49
C PRO A 381 -40.38 -16.09 -32.80
N ALA A 382 -40.64 -17.40 -32.60
CA ALA A 382 -40.96 -18.49 -33.53
C ALA A 382 -42.01 -18.17 -34.64
N HIS A 383 -42.09 -18.90 -35.78
CA HIS A 383 -42.35 -20.35 -35.89
C HIS A 383 -41.91 -21.03 -37.21
N GLU A 384 -41.47 -22.29 -37.09
CA GLU A 384 -41.72 -23.48 -37.94
C GLU A 384 -41.41 -23.64 -39.47
N GLN A 385 -41.21 -24.93 -39.81
CA GLN A 385 -41.52 -25.64 -41.08
C GLN A 385 -40.71 -25.36 -42.37
N ALA A 386 -39.45 -25.83 -42.33
CA ALA A 386 -38.94 -26.94 -43.16
C ALA A 386 -39.38 -27.12 -44.64
N ARG A 387 -38.39 -27.18 -45.55
CA ARG A 387 -38.37 -28.16 -46.65
C ARG A 387 -36.97 -28.38 -47.25
N ALA A 388 -36.62 -29.66 -47.49
CA ALA A 388 -35.73 -30.21 -48.52
C ALA A 388 -34.30 -29.61 -48.74
N ARG A 389 -33.23 -30.39 -48.93
CA ARG A 389 -33.10 -31.87 -49.04
C ARG A 389 -31.65 -32.27 -48.73
N GLN A 390 -31.46 -33.51 -48.28
CA GLN A 390 -30.15 -34.16 -48.17
C GLN A 390 -29.52 -34.37 -49.55
N MET A 391 -28.18 -34.41 -49.64
CA MET A 391 -27.43 -35.65 -49.93
C MET A 391 -25.90 -35.43 -50.04
N ARG A 392 -25.17 -36.44 -49.55
CA ARG A 392 -23.82 -36.88 -49.99
C ARG A 392 -22.59 -35.99 -49.78
N GLU A 393 -21.90 -36.27 -48.68
CA GLU A 393 -20.51 -36.77 -48.72
C GLU A 393 -20.34 -37.94 -49.74
N PRO A 394 -19.12 -38.28 -50.27
CA PRO A 394 -17.89 -38.35 -49.45
C PRO A 394 -16.51 -38.15 -50.14
N LYS A 395 -15.46 -38.32 -49.31
CA LYS A 395 -14.16 -39.00 -49.57
C LYS A 395 -13.01 -38.29 -50.33
N GLU A 396 -11.91 -38.20 -49.56
CA GLU A 396 -10.54 -38.71 -49.86
C GLU A 396 -9.52 -37.93 -50.71
N ARG A 397 -8.40 -37.63 -50.01
CA ARG A 397 -6.99 -37.93 -50.34
C ARG A 397 -6.12 -36.92 -51.13
N THR A 398 -5.08 -36.49 -50.40
CA THR A 398 -3.65 -36.44 -50.78
C THR A 398 -3.14 -35.51 -51.89
N ARG A 399 -2.42 -34.47 -51.43
CA ARG A 399 -0.93 -34.37 -51.50
C ARG A 399 -0.29 -33.73 -52.75
N GLU A 400 0.75 -32.93 -52.45
CA GLU A 400 1.85 -32.42 -53.28
C GLU A 400 1.62 -31.34 -54.37
N GLU A 401 2.26 -30.20 -54.08
CA GLU A 401 3.17 -29.41 -54.94
C GLU A 401 2.67 -28.52 -56.10
N SER A 402 3.36 -27.37 -56.18
CA SER A 402 3.44 -26.42 -57.31
C SER A 402 4.31 -27.00 -58.44
N PRO A 403 4.40 -26.46 -59.68
CA PRO A 403 4.23 -25.04 -60.06
C PRO A 403 3.58 -24.81 -61.47
N GLY A 404 3.70 -23.60 -62.05
CA GLY A 404 3.68 -23.41 -63.52
C GLY A 404 2.81 -22.31 -64.13
N ILE A 405 3.37 -21.09 -64.23
CA ILE A 405 2.98 -19.98 -65.15
C ILE A 405 3.40 -20.31 -66.62
N PRO A 406 3.15 -19.49 -67.70
CA PRO A 406 2.37 -18.22 -67.87
C PRO A 406 1.55 -18.12 -69.22
N LYS A 407 1.16 -16.88 -69.61
CA LYS A 407 0.73 -16.37 -70.97
C LYS A 407 -0.79 -16.55 -71.26
N ILE A 408 -1.55 -15.70 -72.01
CA ILE A 408 -1.34 -14.52 -72.91
C ILE A 408 -2.75 -13.82 -73.16
N VAL A 409 -3.03 -12.60 -73.67
CA VAL A 409 -2.29 -11.40 -74.18
C VAL A 409 -3.19 -10.12 -74.31
N THR A 410 -2.66 -8.92 -73.99
CA THR A 410 -2.93 -7.53 -74.51
C THR A 410 -4.30 -6.78 -74.55
N ASN A 411 -4.17 -5.44 -74.36
CA ASN A 411 -4.94 -4.29 -74.90
C ASN A 411 -6.30 -3.85 -74.28
N ALA A 412 -6.64 -2.54 -74.16
CA ALA A 412 -5.84 -1.28 -74.21
C ALA A 412 -6.62 -0.02 -73.71
N ALA A 413 -5.85 1.03 -73.33
CA ALA A 413 -6.17 2.48 -73.29
C ALA A 413 -7.14 3.10 -72.23
N GLY A 414 -6.81 4.33 -71.79
CA GLY A 414 -7.67 5.24 -70.99
C GLY A 414 -7.34 5.39 -69.49
N THR A 415 -6.19 5.92 -69.03
CA THR A 415 -5.80 7.36 -68.95
C THR A 415 -6.87 8.30 -68.38
N ASP A 416 -6.65 9.18 -67.39
CA ASP A 416 -5.55 9.43 -66.42
C ASP A 416 -6.10 10.45 -65.36
N HIS A 417 -5.50 10.86 -64.24
CA HIS A 417 -4.17 10.82 -63.58
C HIS A 417 -4.43 10.76 -62.04
N ALA A 418 -3.49 10.62 -61.09
CA ALA A 418 -2.20 9.91 -61.00
C ALA A 418 -1.66 10.11 -59.55
N PRO A 419 -1.74 9.10 -58.64
CA PRO A 419 -1.11 9.16 -57.31
C PRO A 419 0.32 8.60 -57.35
N ASN A 420 1.11 8.80 -56.28
CA ASN A 420 2.28 7.96 -56.03
C ASN A 420 2.56 7.76 -54.53
N THR A 421 2.94 6.53 -54.18
CA THR A 421 3.14 6.03 -52.81
C THR A 421 4.62 5.96 -52.40
N PRO A 422 4.95 5.80 -51.11
CA PRO A 422 6.34 5.83 -50.61
C PRO A 422 7.03 4.45 -50.65
N LEU A 423 8.35 4.38 -50.37
CA LEU A 423 8.96 3.46 -49.38
C LEU A 423 10.51 3.50 -49.29
N LYS A 424 11.01 3.07 -48.11
CA LYS A 424 12.28 2.39 -47.79
C LYS A 424 13.68 3.06 -47.88
N ARG A 425 14.34 3.00 -46.71
CA ARG A 425 15.71 2.52 -46.37
C ARG A 425 16.94 2.91 -47.24
N VAL A 426 17.90 3.53 -46.54
CA VAL A 426 19.35 3.19 -46.42
C VAL A 426 20.24 3.20 -47.69
N SER A 427 21.41 3.84 -47.55
CA SER A 427 22.59 3.63 -48.39
C SER A 427 23.73 3.04 -47.56
N THR A 428 24.42 2.03 -48.08
CA THR A 428 25.73 1.58 -47.59
C THR A 428 26.85 2.47 -48.14
N GLN A 429 28.07 2.30 -47.62
CA GLN A 429 29.30 2.97 -48.08
C GLN A 429 30.18 2.01 -48.89
N MET A 430 31.02 2.53 -49.78
CA MET A 430 32.39 2.05 -50.05
C MET A 430 33.18 3.11 -50.87
N PHE A 431 34.38 3.45 -50.38
CA PHE A 431 35.55 4.14 -50.97
C PHE A 431 35.46 4.63 -52.45
N LYS A 432 36.00 5.82 -52.79
CA LYS A 432 37.47 6.04 -52.87
C LYS A 432 37.91 7.52 -52.98
N ALA A 433 39.21 7.71 -52.74
CA ALA A 433 40.10 8.80 -53.20
C ALA A 433 39.99 10.19 -52.55
N GLU A 434 41.17 10.83 -52.46
CA GLU A 434 41.44 12.09 -51.77
C GLU A 434 41.40 13.29 -52.73
N GLU A 435 41.11 14.49 -52.22
CA GLU A 435 42.05 15.62 -52.31
C GLU A 435 41.64 16.81 -51.40
N LYS A 436 42.61 17.68 -51.08
CA LYS A 436 42.48 18.96 -50.35
C LYS A 436 42.79 20.08 -51.37
N PRO A 437 42.18 21.30 -51.31
CA PRO A 437 42.54 22.23 -50.23
C PRO A 437 41.52 23.30 -49.77
N GLU A 438 41.84 23.86 -48.60
CA GLU A 438 41.59 25.21 -48.05
C GLU A 438 40.61 26.21 -48.71
N LYS A 439 39.80 26.85 -47.84
CA LYS A 439 40.02 28.28 -47.48
C LYS A 439 39.34 28.72 -46.18
N LYS A 440 39.73 29.90 -45.68
CA LYS A 440 39.48 30.40 -44.32
C LYS A 440 38.32 31.39 -44.19
N GLU A 441 37.67 31.32 -43.02
CA GLU A 441 37.09 32.43 -42.23
C GLU A 441 36.08 33.42 -42.86
N LYS A 442 34.92 33.54 -42.20
CA LYS A 442 34.75 34.59 -41.15
C LYS A 442 33.65 34.24 -40.14
N LYS A 443 33.69 34.93 -38.99
CA LYS A 443 32.82 34.73 -37.81
C LYS A 443 31.68 35.74 -37.78
N GLU A 444 30.50 35.31 -37.33
CA GLU A 444 29.63 36.14 -36.50
C GLU A 444 29.23 35.38 -35.23
N LYS A 445 28.96 36.12 -34.14
CA LYS A 445 28.75 35.57 -32.80
C LYS A 445 27.26 35.60 -32.43
N LYS A 446 26.74 34.50 -31.88
CA LYS A 446 25.53 34.54 -31.03
C LYS A 446 25.93 34.66 -29.55
N PRO A 447 25.16 35.37 -28.71
CA PRO A 447 25.45 35.53 -27.28
C PRO A 447 25.21 34.24 -26.49
N SER A 448 25.98 34.03 -25.43
CA SER A 448 25.93 32.83 -24.59
C SER A 448 24.85 32.93 -23.51
N SER A 449 23.70 32.28 -23.73
CA SER A 449 22.74 31.98 -22.66
C SER A 449 23.32 30.92 -21.72
N LYS A 450 23.31 31.20 -20.42
CA LYS A 450 23.91 30.35 -19.36
C LYS A 450 23.35 28.92 -19.39
N SER A 451 24.21 27.94 -19.12
CA SER A 451 23.84 26.53 -18.98
C SER A 451 23.08 26.27 -17.68
N ALA A 452 21.77 26.50 -17.68
CA ALA A 452 20.89 25.86 -16.71
C ALA A 452 20.86 24.34 -16.99
N SER A 453 20.94 23.51 -15.96
CA SER A 453 20.70 22.08 -16.09
C SER A 453 19.27 21.86 -16.61
N LYS A 454 19.12 21.13 -17.72
CA LYS A 454 17.79 20.69 -18.16
C LYS A 454 17.22 19.80 -17.05
N LYS A 455 16.06 20.19 -16.49
CA LYS A 455 15.29 19.27 -15.63
C LYS A 455 14.97 17.99 -16.44
N PRO A 456 14.99 16.80 -15.81
CA PRO A 456 14.58 15.57 -16.48
C PRO A 456 13.15 15.67 -17.00
N GLU A 457 12.87 15.01 -18.13
CA GLU A 457 11.54 15.09 -18.75
C GLU A 457 10.49 14.41 -17.87
N ALA A 458 9.33 15.05 -17.71
CA ALA A 458 8.25 14.54 -16.85
C ALA A 458 7.75 13.14 -17.27
N LYS A 459 7.93 12.74 -18.55
CA LYS A 459 7.66 11.37 -19.02
C LYS A 459 8.62 10.34 -18.43
N VAL A 460 9.91 10.67 -18.33
CA VAL A 460 10.95 9.81 -17.74
C VAL A 460 10.71 9.66 -16.25
N LEU A 461 10.48 10.77 -15.53
CA LEU A 461 10.11 10.74 -14.11
C LEU A 461 8.86 9.88 -13.86
N ALA A 462 7.85 9.96 -14.73
CA ALA A 462 6.64 9.14 -14.64
C ALA A 462 6.89 7.66 -14.91
N LYS A 463 7.67 7.28 -15.95
CA LYS A 463 8.06 5.87 -16.19
C LYS A 463 8.84 5.32 -15.00
N ASN A 464 9.89 6.00 -14.60
CA ASN A 464 10.84 5.50 -13.61
C ASN A 464 10.22 5.45 -12.21
N SER A 465 9.31 6.37 -11.89
CA SER A 465 8.47 6.24 -10.69
C SER A 465 7.60 4.98 -10.69
N ALA A 466 7.02 4.56 -11.81
CA ALA A 466 6.27 3.31 -11.88
C ALA A 466 7.19 2.10 -11.63
N VAL A 467 8.36 2.09 -12.27
CA VAL A 467 9.39 1.05 -12.05
C VAL A 467 9.84 0.99 -10.58
N ILE A 468 10.11 2.13 -9.95
CA ILE A 468 10.50 2.21 -8.52
C ILE A 468 9.37 1.75 -7.60
N VAL A 469 8.11 2.11 -7.87
CA VAL A 469 6.93 1.61 -7.14
C VAL A 469 6.85 0.09 -7.20
N ASP A 470 7.02 -0.51 -8.38
CA ASP A 470 6.97 -1.95 -8.56
C ASP A 470 8.17 -2.66 -7.91
N MET A 471 9.39 -2.14 -8.08
CA MET A 471 10.59 -2.67 -7.43
C MET A 471 10.42 -2.72 -5.90
N LEU A 472 10.05 -1.59 -5.28
CA LEU A 472 9.83 -1.51 -3.83
C LEU A 472 8.68 -2.43 -3.38
N LYS A 473 7.55 -2.42 -4.09
CA LYS A 473 6.38 -3.27 -3.77
C LYS A 473 6.75 -4.75 -3.79
N LEU A 474 7.31 -5.22 -4.90
CA LEU A 474 7.70 -6.62 -5.09
C LEU A 474 8.79 -7.03 -4.12
N HIS A 475 9.74 -6.15 -3.83
CA HIS A 475 10.80 -6.43 -2.87
C HIS A 475 10.26 -6.61 -1.45
N TYR A 476 9.47 -5.66 -0.93
CA TYR A 476 8.82 -5.80 0.37
C TYR A 476 7.99 -7.10 0.44
N MET A 477 7.17 -7.39 -0.58
CA MET A 477 6.34 -8.60 -0.63
C MET A 477 7.13 -9.92 -0.78
N ARG A 478 8.33 -9.94 -1.36
CA ARG A 478 9.18 -11.14 -1.46
C ARG A 478 10.03 -11.38 -0.20
N THR A 479 10.35 -10.33 0.55
CA THR A 479 11.38 -10.39 1.62
C THR A 479 10.83 -10.22 3.03
N ARG A 480 9.69 -9.55 3.21
CA ARG A 480 9.11 -9.25 4.53
C ARG A 480 7.91 -10.15 4.85
N SER A 481 7.58 -10.29 6.12
CA SER A 481 6.35 -10.97 6.54
C SER A 481 5.11 -10.16 6.11
N ILE A 482 3.96 -10.82 6.02
CA ILE A 482 2.72 -10.20 5.52
C ILE A 482 2.34 -8.97 6.36
N LYS A 483 2.47 -9.06 7.69
CA LYS A 483 2.28 -7.91 8.61
C LYS A 483 3.15 -6.72 8.26
N MET A 484 4.43 -6.96 7.99
CA MET A 484 5.40 -5.90 7.65
C MET A 484 5.14 -5.33 6.25
N ALA A 485 4.95 -6.18 5.24
CA ALA A 485 4.62 -5.76 3.88
C ALA A 485 3.33 -4.92 3.82
N THR A 486 2.25 -5.34 4.52
CA THR A 486 1.03 -4.53 4.64
C THR A 486 1.32 -3.17 5.27
N SER A 487 2.17 -3.11 6.32
CA SER A 487 2.48 -1.85 6.99
C SER A 487 3.38 -0.92 6.18
N PHE A 488 4.36 -1.44 5.42
CA PHE A 488 5.20 -0.60 4.58
C PHE A 488 4.48 -0.08 3.33
N LEU A 489 3.51 -0.83 2.79
CA LEU A 489 2.80 -0.45 1.57
C LEU A 489 1.56 0.45 1.82
N TYR A 490 0.87 0.26 2.95
CA TYR A 490 -0.41 0.93 3.26
C TYR A 490 -0.45 1.59 4.65
N GLY A 491 0.68 1.64 5.37
CA GLY A 491 0.78 2.24 6.70
C GLY A 491 -0.04 1.48 7.74
N LYS A 492 -1.18 2.04 8.14
CA LYS A 492 -2.17 1.37 9.00
C LYS A 492 -3.32 0.70 8.21
N ASN A 493 -3.41 0.89 6.90
CA ASN A 493 -4.42 0.29 6.01
C ASN A 493 -5.86 0.50 6.50
N ILE A 494 -6.27 1.77 6.68
CA ILE A 494 -7.53 2.16 7.36
C ILE A 494 -8.69 2.37 6.39
N GLN A 495 -8.45 3.15 5.33
CA GLN A 495 -9.52 3.63 4.44
C GLN A 495 -9.86 2.61 3.34
N GLU A 496 -8.92 1.71 3.05
CA GLU A 496 -9.02 0.82 1.91
C GLU A 496 -9.05 -0.68 2.25
N ASP A 497 -8.68 -1.08 3.47
CA ASP A 497 -8.60 -2.48 3.92
C ASP A 497 -8.01 -3.42 2.84
N ILE A 498 -6.94 -2.97 2.16
CA ILE A 498 -6.35 -3.65 1.00
C ILE A 498 -5.72 -4.96 1.45
N GLN A 499 -6.17 -6.06 0.88
CA GLN A 499 -5.62 -7.38 1.14
C GLN A 499 -4.50 -7.69 0.14
N ILE A 500 -3.42 -8.29 0.64
CA ILE A 500 -2.27 -8.74 -0.17
C ILE A 500 -2.12 -10.27 -0.17
N CYS A 501 -3.16 -10.98 0.29
CA CYS A 501 -3.30 -12.42 0.15
C CYS A 501 -4.79 -12.79 0.04
N PHE A 502 -5.06 -14.00 -0.43
CA PHE A 502 -6.40 -14.59 -0.37
C PHE A 502 -6.31 -16.07 -0.01
N ASP A 503 -6.86 -16.43 1.14
CA ASP A 503 -6.87 -17.81 1.63
C ASP A 503 -8.32 -18.35 1.64
N TYR A 504 -8.56 -19.49 1.00
CA TYR A 504 -9.86 -20.17 1.00
C TYR A 504 -9.92 -21.31 2.03
N GLU A 505 -8.82 -21.61 2.74
CA GLU A 505 -8.76 -22.67 3.74
C GLU A 505 -9.71 -22.39 4.92
N GLY A 506 -10.72 -23.26 5.10
CA GLY A 506 -11.80 -23.09 6.09
C GLY A 506 -13.13 -22.60 5.53
N LEU A 507 -13.18 -22.13 4.28
CA LEU A 507 -14.45 -21.82 3.59
C LEU A 507 -15.12 -23.08 3.00
N PRO A 508 -16.42 -23.03 2.65
CA PRO A 508 -17.16 -24.20 2.16
C PRO A 508 -16.53 -24.84 0.92
N SER A 509 -16.33 -26.17 0.97
CA SER A 509 -15.77 -26.97 -0.13
C SER A 509 -16.70 -27.12 -1.34
N GLU A 510 -17.95 -26.68 -1.24
CA GLU A 510 -18.90 -26.58 -2.35
C GLU A 510 -19.63 -25.23 -2.24
N ILE A 511 -19.62 -24.43 -3.32
CA ILE A 511 -20.19 -23.07 -3.31
C ILE A 511 -20.83 -22.71 -4.65
N GLN A 512 -21.91 -21.91 -4.63
CA GLN A 512 -22.49 -21.32 -5.84
C GLN A 512 -21.70 -20.06 -6.24
N ASP A 513 -21.42 -19.89 -7.54
CA ASP A 513 -20.70 -18.73 -8.06
C ASP A 513 -21.32 -17.38 -7.66
N THR A 514 -22.65 -17.29 -7.74
CA THR A 514 -23.45 -16.13 -7.31
C THR A 514 -23.26 -15.79 -5.83
N VAL A 515 -23.26 -16.80 -4.93
CA VAL A 515 -23.06 -16.60 -3.48
C VAL A 515 -21.63 -16.15 -3.18
N PHE A 516 -20.63 -16.70 -3.87
CA PHE A 516 -19.25 -16.24 -3.72
C PHE A 516 -19.08 -14.77 -4.17
N LEU A 517 -19.66 -14.39 -5.31
CA LEU A 517 -19.61 -13.01 -5.82
C LEU A 517 -20.41 -12.02 -4.96
N GLU A 518 -21.47 -12.47 -4.28
CA GLU A 518 -22.21 -11.69 -3.28
C GLU A 518 -21.36 -11.43 -2.03
N ARG A 519 -20.59 -12.43 -1.57
CA ARG A 519 -19.86 -12.40 -0.29
C ARG A 519 -18.54 -11.65 -0.38
N PHE A 520 -17.78 -11.91 -1.45
CA PHE A 520 -16.47 -11.27 -1.68
C PHE A 520 -16.53 -10.12 -2.69
N GLY A 521 -17.69 -9.83 -3.28
CA GLY A 521 -17.84 -8.82 -4.32
C GLY A 521 -17.30 -9.28 -5.68
N LYS A 522 -17.80 -8.67 -6.75
CA LYS A 522 -17.54 -9.08 -8.14
C LYS A 522 -16.41 -8.31 -8.82
N ASP A 523 -16.25 -7.04 -8.48
CA ASP A 523 -15.36 -6.08 -9.13
C ASP A 523 -14.41 -5.40 -8.12
N PRO A 524 -13.42 -4.57 -8.55
CA PRO A 524 -12.42 -3.96 -7.66
C PRO A 524 -12.97 -2.97 -6.62
N ARG A 525 -14.25 -2.57 -6.69
CA ARG A 525 -14.89 -1.60 -5.77
C ARG A 525 -15.91 -2.25 -4.84
N SER A 526 -16.48 -3.39 -5.24
CA SER A 526 -17.39 -4.19 -4.40
C SER A 526 -16.63 -5.22 -3.56
N GLY A 527 -16.98 -5.39 -2.28
CA GLY A 527 -16.45 -6.47 -1.43
C GLY A 527 -14.95 -6.38 -1.13
N ILE A 528 -14.26 -7.53 -1.07
CA ILE A 528 -12.83 -7.60 -0.74
C ILE A 528 -11.99 -6.84 -1.78
N ARG A 529 -11.10 -5.96 -1.32
CA ARG A 529 -10.17 -5.23 -2.19
C ARG A 529 -8.78 -5.85 -2.14
N PHE A 530 -8.17 -5.97 -3.30
CA PHE A 530 -6.81 -6.49 -3.48
C PHE A 530 -5.90 -5.42 -4.07
N ASP A 531 -4.61 -5.52 -3.79
CA ASP A 531 -3.60 -4.90 -4.63
C ASP A 531 -3.42 -5.69 -5.94
N GLU A 532 -2.82 -5.06 -6.96
CA GLU A 532 -2.46 -5.72 -8.22
C GLU A 532 -1.47 -6.89 -8.03
N VAL A 533 -0.75 -6.93 -6.90
CA VAL A 533 0.13 -8.01 -6.49
C VAL A 533 -0.37 -8.67 -5.20
N LEU A 534 -0.53 -9.99 -5.23
CA LEU A 534 -0.76 -10.80 -4.02
C LEU A 534 0.50 -11.57 -3.63
N MET A 535 0.84 -11.59 -2.34
CA MET A 535 1.90 -12.44 -1.78
C MET A 535 1.56 -13.92 -1.92
N TYR A 536 0.31 -14.32 -1.64
CA TYR A 536 -0.14 -15.68 -1.93
C TYR A 536 -1.65 -15.76 -2.22
N VAL A 537 -2.04 -16.82 -2.93
CA VAL A 537 -3.41 -17.35 -2.91
C VAL A 537 -3.38 -18.82 -2.54
N ARG A 538 -4.32 -19.27 -1.68
CA ARG A 538 -4.48 -20.68 -1.29
C ARG A 538 -5.90 -21.16 -1.57
N PHE A 539 -6.01 -22.33 -2.21
CA PHE A 539 -7.27 -23.04 -2.40
C PHE A 539 -7.16 -24.52 -1.99
N PRO A 540 -8.03 -25.02 -1.08
CA PRO A 540 -8.22 -26.45 -0.87
C PRO A 540 -9.05 -27.05 -2.02
N ILE A 541 -9.43 -28.32 -1.91
CA ILE A 541 -10.37 -28.97 -2.83
C ILE A 541 -11.76 -28.31 -2.69
N VAL A 542 -12.06 -27.33 -3.55
CA VAL A 542 -13.35 -26.64 -3.66
C VAL A 542 -14.03 -26.86 -5.02
N THR A 543 -15.34 -27.10 -5.01
CA THR A 543 -16.21 -27.19 -6.19
C THR A 543 -17.04 -25.92 -6.36
N VAL A 544 -17.06 -25.36 -7.57
CA VAL A 544 -17.84 -24.15 -7.91
C VAL A 544 -19.04 -24.52 -8.77
N ASN A 545 -20.20 -24.60 -8.14
CA ASN A 545 -21.48 -24.75 -8.83
C ASN A 545 -21.81 -23.46 -9.60
N ARG A 546 -21.96 -23.57 -10.92
CA ARG A 546 -22.41 -22.50 -11.81
C ARG A 546 -23.71 -22.93 -12.47
N THR A 547 -24.77 -22.13 -12.37
CA THR A 547 -26.11 -22.53 -12.79
C THR A 547 -26.72 -21.61 -13.86
N GLY A 548 -27.76 -22.09 -14.55
CA GLY A 548 -28.46 -21.34 -15.60
C GLY A 548 -27.72 -21.28 -16.95
N ARG A 549 -28.24 -20.46 -17.88
CA ARG A 549 -27.86 -20.46 -19.31
C ARG A 549 -26.42 -20.01 -19.62
N ARG A 550 -25.67 -19.54 -18.62
CA ARG A 550 -24.28 -19.07 -18.74
C ARG A 550 -23.26 -20.00 -18.08
N ALA A 551 -23.71 -21.09 -17.44
CA ALA A 551 -22.81 -22.11 -16.90
C ALA A 551 -21.97 -22.71 -18.06
N PRO A 552 -20.63 -22.77 -17.94
CA PRO A 552 -19.80 -23.42 -18.93
C PRO A 552 -20.13 -24.92 -18.95
N LYS A 553 -20.28 -25.49 -20.14
CA LYS A 553 -20.38 -26.95 -20.29
C LYS A 553 -19.01 -27.56 -19.96
N PRO A 554 -18.92 -28.61 -19.13
CA PRO A 554 -17.66 -29.29 -18.87
C PRO A 554 -16.99 -29.72 -20.18
N ARG A 555 -15.75 -29.26 -20.42
CA ARG A 555 -15.01 -29.59 -21.66
C ARG A 555 -14.38 -30.99 -21.60
N ALA A 556 -14.05 -31.47 -20.40
CA ALA A 556 -13.43 -32.75 -20.13
C ALA A 556 -13.94 -33.32 -18.79
N ALA A 557 -13.48 -34.52 -18.43
CA ALA A 557 -13.81 -35.16 -17.15
C ALA A 557 -13.04 -34.58 -15.94
N GLY A 558 -11.94 -33.85 -16.17
CA GLY A 558 -11.16 -33.18 -15.12
C GLY A 558 -11.81 -31.88 -14.64
N ARG A 559 -11.52 -31.48 -13.40
CA ARG A 559 -12.09 -30.27 -12.77
C ARG A 559 -11.76 -28.98 -13.52
N GLN A 560 -12.64 -27.99 -13.35
CA GLN A 560 -12.62 -26.66 -14.00
C GLN A 560 -12.96 -25.53 -13.00
N ASP A 561 -12.87 -25.81 -11.70
CA ASP A 561 -13.31 -24.91 -10.62
C ASP A 561 -12.43 -23.67 -10.53
N MET A 562 -11.10 -23.85 -10.59
CA MET A 562 -10.11 -22.76 -10.51
C MET A 562 -10.26 -21.69 -11.62
N GLU A 563 -10.85 -22.02 -12.77
CA GLU A 563 -11.12 -21.04 -13.83
C GLU A 563 -12.05 -19.91 -13.34
N PHE A 564 -12.92 -20.17 -12.36
CA PHE A 564 -13.75 -19.14 -11.73
C PHE A 564 -12.91 -18.20 -10.86
N PHE A 565 -12.12 -18.76 -9.94
CA PHE A 565 -11.37 -17.98 -8.97
C PHE A 565 -10.27 -17.13 -9.62
N PHE A 566 -9.57 -17.64 -10.64
CA PHE A 566 -8.55 -16.87 -11.34
C PHE A 566 -9.13 -15.78 -12.25
N ASP A 567 -10.29 -16.01 -12.90
CA ASP A 567 -10.98 -14.96 -13.65
C ASP A 567 -11.58 -13.88 -12.74
N TRP A 568 -12.05 -14.27 -11.55
CA TRP A 568 -12.47 -13.35 -10.48
C TRP A 568 -11.29 -12.52 -9.94
N LEU A 569 -10.17 -13.13 -9.58
CA LEU A 569 -8.95 -12.43 -9.14
C LEU A 569 -8.48 -11.43 -10.21
N TYR A 570 -8.49 -11.83 -11.49
CA TYR A 570 -8.16 -10.95 -12.60
C TYR A 570 -9.17 -9.79 -12.73
N THR A 571 -10.48 -10.06 -12.59
CA THR A 571 -11.55 -9.06 -12.61
C THR A 571 -11.45 -8.08 -11.42
N LYS A 572 -10.99 -8.55 -10.26
CA LYS A 572 -10.67 -7.76 -9.07
C LYS A 572 -9.46 -6.82 -9.23
N GLY A 573 -8.66 -7.00 -10.27
CA GLY A 573 -7.48 -6.17 -10.55
C GLY A 573 -6.14 -6.87 -10.33
N VAL A 574 -6.12 -8.12 -9.83
CA VAL A 574 -4.86 -8.85 -9.62
C VAL A 574 -4.17 -9.12 -10.97
N ARG A 575 -2.86 -8.82 -11.04
CA ARG A 575 -2.01 -9.00 -12.22
C ARG A 575 -0.82 -9.93 -11.95
N ARG A 576 -0.35 -9.98 -10.71
CA ARG A 576 0.74 -10.88 -10.27
C ARG A 576 0.40 -11.55 -8.94
N ILE A 577 0.79 -12.81 -8.79
CA ILE A 577 0.69 -13.58 -7.55
C ILE A 577 2.08 -14.16 -7.28
N LEU A 578 2.67 -13.85 -6.13
CA LEU A 578 4.02 -14.35 -5.81
C LEU A 578 3.99 -15.86 -5.50
N LYS A 579 2.93 -16.38 -4.87
CA LYS A 579 2.74 -17.81 -4.62
C LYS A 579 1.29 -18.29 -4.85
N VAL A 580 1.13 -19.34 -5.64
CA VAL A 580 -0.14 -20.05 -5.85
C VAL A 580 -0.06 -21.41 -5.15
N GLU A 581 -0.95 -21.67 -4.18
CA GLU A 581 -1.09 -22.94 -3.47
C GLU A 581 -2.46 -23.56 -3.78
N ILE A 582 -2.51 -24.70 -4.46
CA ILE A 582 -3.77 -25.35 -4.84
C ILE A 582 -3.71 -26.84 -4.54
N ASP A 583 -4.59 -27.29 -3.65
CA ASP A 583 -4.79 -28.72 -3.44
C ASP A 583 -5.63 -29.34 -4.57
N ASP A 584 -4.95 -30.16 -5.36
CA ASP A 584 -5.52 -30.93 -6.45
C ASP A 584 -5.27 -32.44 -6.27
N SER A 585 -5.12 -32.88 -5.01
CA SER A 585 -5.03 -34.30 -4.64
C SER A 585 -6.39 -35.05 -4.67
N ALA A 586 -7.44 -34.39 -5.13
CA ALA A 586 -8.77 -34.96 -5.34
C ALA A 586 -8.74 -36.18 -6.29
N LYS A 587 -9.69 -37.12 -6.08
CA LYS A 587 -9.89 -38.32 -6.93
C LYS A 587 -10.01 -38.01 -8.43
N VAL A 588 -10.48 -36.80 -8.76
CA VAL A 588 -10.47 -36.23 -10.11
C VAL A 588 -9.73 -34.89 -10.02
N PRO A 589 -8.50 -34.78 -10.55
CA PRO A 589 -7.76 -33.51 -10.55
C PRO A 589 -8.32 -32.54 -11.60
N HIS A 590 -7.80 -31.32 -11.65
CA HIS A 590 -8.06 -30.38 -12.73
C HIS A 590 -7.50 -30.89 -14.06
N SER A 591 -8.21 -30.55 -15.14
CA SER A 591 -7.70 -30.77 -16.49
C SER A 591 -6.57 -29.80 -16.80
N ASP A 592 -5.53 -30.25 -17.49
CA ASP A 592 -4.37 -29.42 -17.85
C ASP A 592 -4.74 -28.18 -18.68
N GLU A 593 -5.83 -28.24 -19.44
CA GLU A 593 -6.44 -27.09 -20.10
C GLU A 593 -6.99 -26.06 -19.09
N ALA A 594 -7.72 -26.49 -18.06
CA ALA A 594 -8.24 -25.62 -17.01
C ALA A 594 -7.12 -24.96 -16.19
N ILE A 595 -6.02 -25.69 -15.94
CA ILE A 595 -4.81 -25.15 -15.30
C ILE A 595 -4.20 -24.07 -16.19
N GLN A 596 -3.99 -24.35 -17.48
CA GLN A 596 -3.39 -23.39 -18.43
C GLN A 596 -4.26 -22.14 -18.64
N ILE A 597 -5.60 -22.26 -18.54
CA ILE A 597 -6.53 -21.12 -18.61
C ILE A 597 -6.46 -20.30 -17.31
N SER A 598 -6.50 -20.95 -16.15
CA SER A 598 -6.46 -20.28 -14.84
C SER A 598 -5.17 -19.47 -14.67
N LEU A 599 -4.03 -20.08 -14.97
CA LEU A 599 -2.71 -19.44 -14.86
C LEU A 599 -2.38 -18.49 -16.03
N GLY A 600 -3.22 -18.40 -17.07
CA GLY A 600 -2.87 -17.70 -18.31
C GLY A 600 -2.74 -16.18 -18.17
N LYS A 601 -3.69 -15.54 -17.48
CA LYS A 601 -3.84 -14.06 -17.45
C LYS A 601 -3.01 -13.36 -16.36
N ILE A 602 -2.44 -14.11 -15.42
CA ILE A 602 -1.80 -13.60 -14.21
C ILE A 602 -0.35 -14.07 -14.16
N ILE A 603 0.57 -13.19 -13.78
CA ILE A 603 1.99 -13.51 -13.61
C ILE A 603 2.16 -14.30 -12.29
N VAL A 604 2.83 -15.45 -12.33
CA VAL A 604 3.06 -16.30 -11.15
C VAL A 604 4.56 -16.50 -10.93
N GLU A 605 5.04 -16.27 -9.69
CA GLU A 605 6.46 -16.46 -9.35
C GLU A 605 6.75 -17.80 -8.66
N HIS A 606 5.83 -18.33 -7.84
CA HIS A 606 5.87 -19.69 -7.29
C HIS A 606 4.55 -20.42 -7.58
N LEU A 607 4.63 -21.54 -8.29
CA LEU A 607 3.50 -22.45 -8.54
C LEU A 607 3.59 -23.70 -7.67
N ASP A 608 2.64 -23.90 -6.77
CA ASP A 608 2.42 -25.10 -5.95
C ASP A 608 1.03 -25.67 -6.29
N TRP A 609 0.91 -26.29 -7.47
CA TRP A 609 -0.30 -26.96 -7.91
C TRP A 609 -0.17 -28.45 -7.65
N GLN A 610 -0.92 -28.98 -6.69
CA GLN A 610 -0.69 -30.31 -6.12
C GLN A 610 -1.25 -31.49 -6.94
N LYS A 611 -1.24 -31.35 -8.27
CA LYS A 611 -1.57 -32.39 -9.24
C LYS A 611 -0.36 -33.32 -9.42
N MET A 612 -0.57 -34.63 -9.30
CA MET A 612 0.46 -35.63 -9.57
C MET A 612 0.94 -35.53 -11.02
N ASP A 613 2.25 -35.58 -11.22
CA ASP A 613 2.92 -35.61 -12.54
C ASP A 613 2.42 -34.50 -13.50
N LEU A 614 2.32 -33.26 -12.98
CA LEU A 614 1.90 -32.09 -13.75
C LEU A 614 2.77 -31.88 -15.02
N ASP A 615 2.13 -31.65 -16.16
CA ASP A 615 2.79 -31.56 -17.46
C ASP A 615 3.74 -30.34 -17.58
N PRO A 616 4.97 -30.49 -18.11
CA PRO A 616 5.93 -29.40 -18.22
C PRO A 616 5.45 -28.23 -19.09
N ARG A 617 4.72 -28.50 -20.17
CA ARG A 617 4.24 -27.49 -21.11
C ARG A 617 3.10 -26.66 -20.51
N VAL A 618 2.32 -27.21 -19.58
CA VAL A 618 1.38 -26.41 -18.75
C VAL A 618 2.15 -25.42 -17.88
N ILE A 619 3.18 -25.89 -17.17
CA ILE A 619 4.01 -25.07 -16.27
C ILE A 619 4.71 -23.95 -17.05
N CYS A 620 5.35 -24.26 -18.17
CA CYS A 620 6.05 -23.29 -19.02
C CYS A 620 5.11 -22.22 -19.63
N ARG A 621 3.81 -22.48 -19.69
CA ARG A 621 2.77 -21.56 -20.21
C ARG A 621 2.05 -20.73 -19.13
N ALA A 622 2.41 -20.85 -17.85
CA ALA A 622 1.91 -19.95 -16.81
C ALA A 622 2.24 -18.48 -17.16
N GLY A 623 1.29 -17.56 -16.95
CA GLY A 623 1.44 -16.13 -17.28
C GLY A 623 1.56 -15.78 -18.77
N SER A 624 1.39 -16.73 -19.69
CA SER A 624 1.60 -16.53 -21.15
C SER A 624 0.64 -15.56 -21.84
N GLN A 625 -0.43 -15.11 -21.16
CA GLN A 625 -1.38 -14.10 -21.63
C GLN A 625 -1.42 -12.86 -20.71
N ALA A 626 -0.49 -12.74 -19.76
CA ALA A 626 -0.47 -11.63 -18.81
C ALA A 626 -0.03 -10.32 -19.49
N ILE A 627 -0.81 -9.26 -19.30
CA ILE A 627 -0.50 -7.92 -19.83
C ILE A 627 0.68 -7.35 -19.04
N ARG A 628 1.71 -6.85 -19.75
CA ARG A 628 2.93 -6.28 -19.18
C ARG A 628 3.10 -4.80 -19.60
N PRO A 629 3.58 -3.91 -18.71
CA PRO A 629 3.75 -2.49 -19.06
C PRO A 629 4.91 -2.18 -20.03
N ASP A 630 6.00 -2.94 -19.99
CA ASP A 630 7.15 -2.75 -20.91
C ASP A 630 7.02 -3.74 -22.08
N ALA A 631 6.95 -3.20 -23.31
CA ALA A 631 6.63 -3.92 -24.53
C ALA A 631 7.88 -4.24 -25.36
N SER A 632 8.81 -4.99 -24.77
CA SER A 632 9.81 -5.77 -25.52
C SER A 632 9.24 -7.15 -25.85
N GLU A 633 9.45 -7.66 -27.06
CA GLU A 633 8.78 -8.87 -27.56
C GLU A 633 9.28 -10.20 -26.94
N ASP A 634 10.35 -10.19 -26.14
CA ASP A 634 10.84 -11.36 -25.40
C ASP A 634 9.93 -11.71 -24.20
N SER A 635 9.00 -12.63 -24.46
CA SER A 635 7.95 -13.12 -23.56
C SER A 635 8.46 -14.07 -22.45
N GLY A 636 9.46 -13.64 -21.66
CA GLY A 636 10.03 -14.45 -20.58
C GLY A 636 9.03 -14.77 -19.46
N ASN A 637 8.77 -16.06 -19.21
CA ASN A 637 7.97 -16.51 -18.06
C ASN A 637 8.69 -16.15 -16.73
N GLU A 638 7.98 -15.59 -15.75
CA GLU A 638 8.56 -15.09 -14.49
C GLU A 638 8.62 -16.13 -13.35
N LEU A 639 8.24 -17.38 -13.62
CA LEU A 639 8.23 -18.45 -12.63
C LEU A 639 9.64 -18.74 -12.07
N ARG A 640 9.84 -18.43 -10.78
CA ARG A 640 11.10 -18.58 -10.03
C ARG A 640 11.17 -19.89 -9.25
N GLU A 641 10.04 -20.41 -8.82
CA GLU A 641 9.93 -21.60 -7.97
C GLU A 641 8.75 -22.47 -8.40
N VAL A 642 8.90 -23.79 -8.35
CA VAL A 642 7.81 -24.75 -8.61
C VAL A 642 7.81 -25.83 -7.54
N THR A 643 6.65 -26.15 -6.98
CA THR A 643 6.44 -27.38 -6.21
C THR A 643 5.76 -28.42 -7.11
N LEU A 644 6.34 -29.61 -7.19
CA LEU A 644 5.86 -30.71 -8.02
C LEU A 644 5.66 -31.97 -7.17
N LYS A 645 4.52 -32.65 -7.35
CA LYS A 645 4.30 -34.01 -6.83
C LYS A 645 4.63 -35.04 -7.91
N TRP A 646 5.50 -35.98 -7.57
CA TRP A 646 5.96 -37.03 -8.48
C TRP A 646 5.44 -38.41 -8.07
N SER A 647 5.01 -39.23 -9.02
CA SER A 647 4.51 -40.60 -8.77
C SER A 647 5.58 -41.65 -8.53
N GLY A 648 6.84 -41.35 -8.85
CA GLY A 648 7.91 -42.35 -9.02
C GLY A 648 8.20 -42.71 -10.48
N ASN A 649 7.37 -42.26 -11.44
CA ASN A 649 7.58 -42.53 -12.85
C ASN A 649 8.77 -41.71 -13.43
N ASN A 650 9.89 -42.37 -13.74
CA ASN A 650 11.09 -41.72 -14.30
C ASN A 650 10.86 -41.04 -15.66
N ALA A 651 9.82 -41.40 -16.42
CA ALA A 651 9.47 -40.67 -17.65
C ALA A 651 9.12 -39.20 -17.38
N VAL A 652 8.52 -38.92 -16.21
CA VAL A 652 8.12 -37.57 -15.79
C VAL A 652 9.34 -36.74 -15.39
N LEU A 653 10.30 -37.34 -14.66
CA LEU A 653 11.62 -36.70 -14.43
C LEU A 653 12.36 -36.42 -15.73
N ARG A 654 12.20 -37.25 -16.77
CA ARG A 654 12.79 -37.02 -18.10
C ARG A 654 12.12 -35.81 -18.78
N ALA A 655 10.80 -35.78 -18.86
CA ALA A 655 10.05 -34.65 -19.43
C ALA A 655 10.34 -33.31 -18.73
N TRP A 656 10.27 -33.24 -17.38
CA TRP A 656 10.57 -32.01 -16.64
C TRP A 656 11.98 -31.46 -16.85
N SER A 657 12.94 -32.28 -17.31
CA SER A 657 14.34 -31.87 -17.54
C SER A 657 14.75 -31.86 -19.02
N GLU A 658 13.83 -32.07 -19.97
CA GLU A 658 14.12 -31.94 -21.40
C GLU A 658 14.26 -30.47 -21.83
N LEU A 659 14.75 -30.21 -23.05
CA LEU A 659 14.98 -28.84 -23.53
C LEU A 659 13.69 -28.01 -23.65
N GLU A 660 12.55 -28.67 -23.85
CA GLU A 660 11.20 -28.05 -23.86
C GLU A 660 10.50 -28.09 -22.49
N GLY A 661 11.16 -28.65 -21.47
CA GLY A 661 10.66 -28.72 -20.10
C GLY A 661 10.99 -27.48 -19.28
N LEU A 662 11.19 -27.67 -17.96
CA LEU A 662 11.54 -26.60 -17.02
C LEU A 662 12.76 -25.72 -17.42
N PRO A 663 13.76 -26.20 -18.19
CA PRO A 663 14.80 -25.34 -18.78
C PRO A 663 14.30 -24.11 -19.57
N GLN A 664 13.11 -24.17 -20.20
CA GLN A 664 12.53 -23.03 -20.93
C GLN A 664 12.21 -21.83 -20.04
N LEU A 665 11.91 -22.05 -18.75
CA LEU A 665 11.58 -20.98 -17.80
C LEU A 665 12.86 -20.16 -17.54
N PRO A 666 12.95 -18.87 -17.94
CA PRO A 666 14.23 -18.16 -17.91
C PRO A 666 14.72 -17.83 -16.49
N VAL A 667 13.80 -17.54 -15.55
CA VAL A 667 14.13 -17.10 -14.19
C VAL A 667 13.91 -18.15 -13.10
N LEU A 668 13.60 -19.40 -13.48
CA LEU A 668 13.46 -20.53 -12.54
C LEU A 668 14.78 -20.75 -11.79
N ARG A 669 14.69 -20.78 -10.46
CA ARG A 669 15.80 -20.97 -9.50
C ARG A 669 15.64 -22.26 -8.68
N VAL A 670 14.42 -22.59 -8.26
CA VAL A 670 14.14 -23.68 -7.31
C VAL A 670 13.05 -24.63 -7.81
N VAL A 671 13.26 -25.92 -7.66
CA VAL A 671 12.24 -26.96 -7.84
C VAL A 671 12.10 -27.74 -6.55
N ASN A 672 10.98 -27.56 -5.84
CA ASN A 672 10.60 -28.42 -4.72
C ASN A 672 9.96 -29.69 -5.27
N LEU A 673 10.58 -30.83 -5.06
CA LEU A 673 10.06 -32.12 -5.50
C LEU A 673 9.54 -32.91 -4.30
N SER A 674 8.21 -32.98 -4.19
CA SER A 674 7.52 -33.86 -3.25
C SER A 674 7.50 -35.27 -3.83
N ILE A 675 8.20 -36.20 -3.17
CA ILE A 675 8.24 -37.61 -3.57
C ILE A 675 7.42 -38.48 -2.59
N PRO A 676 6.83 -39.60 -3.03
CA PRO A 676 6.04 -40.48 -2.15
C PRO A 676 6.92 -41.11 -1.06
N SER A 677 6.30 -41.72 -0.04
CA SER A 677 7.10 -42.47 0.93
C SER A 677 7.67 -43.74 0.26
N GLN A 678 8.76 -44.27 0.79
CA GLN A 678 9.41 -45.46 0.23
C GLN A 678 8.52 -46.73 0.26
N ALA A 679 7.39 -46.71 0.97
CA ALA A 679 6.39 -47.79 0.94
C ALA A 679 5.43 -47.68 -0.26
N ASP A 680 5.27 -46.49 -0.82
CA ASP A 680 4.34 -46.17 -1.92
C ASP A 680 5.06 -46.22 -3.29
N LEU A 681 6.39 -46.32 -3.29
CA LEU A 681 7.25 -46.41 -4.47
C LEU A 681 7.52 -47.87 -4.84
N TYR A 682 7.25 -48.22 -6.10
CA TYR A 682 7.60 -49.54 -6.68
C TYR A 682 9.11 -49.76 -6.82
N ASP A 683 9.88 -48.67 -6.91
CA ASP A 683 11.34 -48.69 -7.10
C ASP A 683 12.13 -48.57 -5.79
N THR A 684 13.31 -49.20 -5.75
CA THR A 684 14.18 -49.17 -4.56
C THR A 684 14.78 -47.78 -4.28
N LYS A 685 15.05 -47.47 -3.00
CA LYS A 685 15.59 -46.15 -2.61
C LYS A 685 16.88 -45.76 -3.34
N ALA A 686 17.76 -46.71 -3.63
CA ALA A 686 18.99 -46.46 -4.38
C ALA A 686 18.72 -46.04 -5.84
N TRP A 687 17.81 -46.75 -6.52
CA TRP A 687 17.40 -46.43 -7.88
C TRP A 687 16.68 -45.08 -7.98
N VAL A 688 15.80 -44.79 -7.02
CA VAL A 688 15.12 -43.49 -6.89
C VAL A 688 16.14 -42.35 -6.73
N GLN A 689 17.13 -42.50 -5.87
CA GLN A 689 18.17 -41.47 -5.66
C GLN A 689 19.07 -41.26 -6.89
N GLU A 690 19.42 -42.32 -7.63
CA GLU A 690 20.20 -42.16 -8.86
C GLU A 690 19.38 -41.49 -9.99
N ASN A 691 18.09 -41.81 -10.13
CA ASN A 691 17.19 -41.09 -11.05
C ASN A 691 17.05 -39.60 -10.70
N LEU A 692 16.99 -39.24 -9.41
CA LEU A 692 16.95 -37.84 -8.95
C LEU A 692 18.29 -37.11 -9.21
N LYS A 693 19.41 -37.83 -9.17
CA LYS A 693 20.75 -37.32 -9.51
C LYS A 693 20.92 -37.14 -11.02
N GLU A 694 20.45 -38.07 -11.84
CA GLU A 694 20.33 -37.88 -13.30
C GLU A 694 19.46 -36.66 -13.64
N PHE A 695 18.29 -36.54 -13.00
CA PHE A 695 17.36 -35.42 -13.19
C PHE A 695 18.03 -34.07 -12.92
N ARG A 696 18.68 -33.92 -11.76
CA ARG A 696 19.44 -32.72 -11.37
C ARG A 696 20.50 -32.35 -12.41
N SER A 697 21.27 -33.34 -12.87
CA SER A 697 22.33 -33.15 -13.88
C SER A 697 21.76 -32.72 -15.23
N ARG A 698 20.75 -33.43 -15.74
CA ARG A 698 20.10 -33.15 -17.03
C ARG A 698 19.39 -31.80 -17.05
N LEU A 699 18.69 -31.44 -15.96
CA LEU A 699 18.01 -30.15 -15.79
C LEU A 699 19.00 -28.98 -15.88
N ASN A 700 20.09 -29.03 -15.11
CA ASN A 700 21.09 -27.96 -15.09
C ASN A 700 21.89 -27.89 -16.40
N LYS A 701 22.24 -29.04 -17.01
CA LYS A 701 22.87 -29.08 -18.34
C LYS A 701 21.99 -28.38 -19.39
N ASN A 702 20.71 -28.73 -19.46
CA ASN A 702 19.80 -28.21 -20.47
C ASN A 702 19.45 -26.73 -20.24
N ALA A 703 19.36 -26.28 -18.98
CA ALA A 703 19.20 -24.86 -18.65
C ALA A 703 20.37 -23.99 -19.13
N ASN A 704 21.59 -24.53 -19.18
CA ASN A 704 22.78 -23.82 -19.68
C ASN A 704 22.99 -23.92 -21.20
N ILE A 705 22.24 -24.77 -21.91
CA ILE A 705 22.19 -24.77 -23.38
C ILE A 705 21.31 -23.61 -23.86
N GLN A 706 20.09 -23.50 -23.32
CA GLN A 706 19.14 -22.40 -23.57
C GLN A 706 19.79 -21.01 -23.48
N VAL A 707 20.61 -20.76 -22.44
CA VAL A 707 21.33 -19.48 -22.27
C VAL A 707 22.28 -19.18 -23.43
N LYS A 708 22.98 -20.18 -23.97
CA LYS A 708 23.95 -20.01 -25.06
C LYS A 708 23.26 -19.76 -26.40
N ASP A 709 22.13 -20.41 -26.66
CA ASP A 709 21.34 -20.20 -27.89
C ASP A 709 20.60 -18.85 -27.90
N VAL A 710 20.25 -18.30 -26.73
CA VAL A 710 19.72 -16.93 -26.61
C VAL A 710 20.81 -15.89 -26.84
N VAL A 711 22.01 -16.07 -26.27
CA VAL A 711 23.15 -15.14 -26.43
C VAL A 711 23.73 -15.17 -27.86
N ASN A 712 23.68 -16.32 -28.55
CA ASN A 712 24.24 -16.48 -29.90
C ASN A 712 23.26 -16.17 -31.04
N ARG A 713 22.02 -15.73 -30.77
CA ARG A 713 21.02 -15.46 -31.81
C ARG A 713 21.44 -14.22 -32.64
N PRO A 714 21.77 -14.34 -33.94
CA PRO A 714 22.24 -13.20 -34.72
C PRO A 714 21.11 -12.20 -34.98
N GLY A 715 21.40 -10.90 -34.89
CA GLY A 715 20.48 -9.85 -35.32
C GLY A 715 20.45 -9.74 -36.85
N GLU A 716 19.30 -9.94 -37.48
CA GLU A 716 19.12 -9.85 -38.93
C GLU A 716 19.09 -8.38 -39.44
N ASP A 717 20.24 -7.70 -39.48
CA ASP A 717 20.51 -6.53 -40.36
C ASP A 717 21.99 -6.08 -40.25
N ALA A 718 22.96 -6.90 -40.70
CA ALA A 718 24.36 -6.49 -40.90
C ALA A 718 25.07 -7.31 -42.00
N ASP A 719 25.85 -6.63 -42.86
CA ASP A 719 26.56 -7.22 -44.00
C ASP A 719 27.96 -7.74 -43.60
N ALA A 720 28.53 -8.67 -44.38
CA ALA A 720 29.74 -9.40 -44.02
C ALA A 720 31.03 -8.68 -44.46
N GLY A 721 31.94 -8.38 -43.52
CA GLY A 721 33.24 -7.78 -43.83
C GLY A 721 34.26 -7.79 -42.70
N ALA A 722 35.48 -8.21 -43.05
CA ALA A 722 36.71 -8.24 -42.23
C ALA A 722 36.70 -9.15 -40.98
N ALA A 723 37.69 -10.05 -40.91
CA ALA A 723 38.01 -10.81 -39.71
C ALA A 723 38.83 -9.94 -38.74
N ALA A 724 38.39 -9.88 -37.48
CA ALA A 724 39.16 -9.41 -36.33
C ALA A 724 39.13 -10.51 -35.27
N GLU A 725 40.15 -10.55 -34.40
CA GLU A 725 40.27 -11.58 -33.36
C GLU A 725 39.10 -11.53 -32.38
N PRO A 726 38.61 -12.69 -31.87
CA PRO A 726 37.50 -12.71 -30.94
C PRO A 726 37.89 -12.02 -29.62
N PRO A 727 37.18 -10.98 -29.17
CA PRO A 727 37.42 -10.41 -27.85
C PRO A 727 37.14 -11.46 -26.78
N ALA A 728 37.97 -11.50 -25.74
CA ALA A 728 37.88 -12.50 -24.68
C ALA A 728 36.45 -12.60 -24.13
N ALA A 729 35.89 -13.81 -24.14
CA ALA A 729 34.53 -14.06 -23.72
C ALA A 729 34.36 -13.67 -22.25
N LYS A 730 33.50 -12.68 -21.97
CA LYS A 730 33.02 -12.44 -20.61
C LYS A 730 32.22 -13.67 -20.18
N GLU A 731 32.73 -14.40 -19.19
CA GLU A 731 32.06 -15.57 -18.64
C GLU A 731 30.68 -15.16 -18.10
N THR A 732 29.63 -15.61 -18.80
CA THR A 732 28.26 -15.50 -18.28
C THR A 732 28.12 -16.51 -17.14
N PRO A 733 27.63 -16.10 -15.96
CA PRO A 733 27.59 -17.00 -14.80
C PRO A 733 26.69 -18.20 -15.09
N GLU A 734 27.17 -19.41 -14.81
CA GLU A 734 26.43 -20.63 -15.08
C GLU A 734 25.09 -20.64 -14.33
N ARG A 735 24.01 -20.94 -15.06
CA ARG A 735 22.67 -20.95 -14.51
C ARG A 735 22.44 -22.24 -13.72
N LYS A 736 22.34 -22.11 -12.40
CA LYS A 736 22.03 -23.22 -11.49
C LYS A 736 20.55 -23.21 -11.08
N ILE A 737 19.92 -24.38 -11.15
CA ILE A 737 18.56 -24.66 -10.64
C ILE A 737 18.69 -25.68 -9.50
N ASP A 738 18.28 -25.28 -8.31
CA ASP A 738 18.35 -26.10 -7.10
C ASP A 738 17.10 -26.98 -6.94
N VAL A 739 17.30 -28.29 -6.81
CA VAL A 739 16.21 -29.28 -6.69
C VAL A 739 16.13 -29.76 -5.24
N VAL A 740 15.20 -29.19 -4.49
CA VAL A 740 14.91 -29.52 -3.08
C VAL A 740 13.96 -30.72 -3.03
N VAL A 741 14.46 -31.90 -2.68
CA VAL A 741 13.64 -33.11 -2.57
C VAL A 741 13.07 -33.22 -1.15
N ARG A 742 11.76 -33.44 -1.04
CA ARG A 742 11.06 -33.68 0.23
C ARG A 742 10.44 -35.08 0.17
N GLU A 743 10.91 -35.99 1.01
CA GLU A 743 10.26 -37.30 1.21
C GLU A 743 8.92 -37.09 1.93
N GLY A 744 7.85 -37.64 1.37
CA GLY A 744 6.56 -37.68 2.05
C GLY A 744 6.69 -38.44 3.37
N THR A 745 6.30 -37.79 4.47
CA THR A 745 5.99 -38.50 5.71
C THR A 745 5.01 -39.62 5.39
N LYS A 746 5.22 -40.82 5.95
CA LYS A 746 4.31 -41.96 5.76
C LYS A 746 2.86 -41.52 5.82
N GLY A 747 2.03 -42.12 4.97
CA GLY A 747 0.59 -42.18 5.18
C GLY A 747 0.29 -42.89 6.50
N ILE A 748 0.37 -42.15 7.61
CA ILE A 748 -0.48 -42.40 8.75
C ILE A 748 -1.86 -41.98 8.25
N GLU A 749 -2.56 -42.94 7.64
CA GLU A 749 -4.00 -43.00 7.84
C GLU A 749 -4.19 -43.02 9.36
N LEU A 750 -4.37 -41.83 9.94
CA LEU A 750 -5.02 -41.74 11.24
C LEU A 750 -6.36 -42.41 10.98
N PRO A 751 -6.68 -43.54 11.63
CA PRO A 751 -8.04 -44.02 11.59
C PRO A 751 -8.87 -42.84 12.10
N VAL A 752 -9.74 -42.30 11.25
CA VAL A 752 -10.76 -41.36 11.70
C VAL A 752 -11.68 -42.20 12.57
N SER A 753 -11.26 -42.34 13.82
CA SER A 753 -12.00 -42.98 14.88
C SER A 753 -13.24 -42.13 15.05
N SER A 754 -14.28 -42.53 14.33
CA SER A 754 -15.67 -42.25 14.61
C SER A 754 -15.97 -42.84 15.99
N ALA A 755 -15.43 -42.16 17.01
CA ALA A 755 -15.74 -42.38 18.40
C ALA A 755 -17.24 -42.09 18.52
N GLY A 756 -18.03 -43.15 18.39
CA GLY A 756 -19.47 -43.09 18.42
C GLY A 756 -19.90 -42.53 19.76
N ALA A 757 -20.13 -41.22 19.81
CA ALA A 757 -20.58 -40.54 21.00
C ALA A 757 -21.84 -41.27 21.49
N SER A 758 -21.78 -41.78 22.72
CA SER A 758 -22.88 -42.55 23.29
C SER A 758 -24.15 -41.72 23.19
N LYS A 759 -25.13 -42.22 22.42
CA LYS A 759 -26.45 -41.59 22.30
C LYS A 759 -27.18 -41.75 23.63
N SER A 760 -26.91 -40.84 24.56
CA SER A 760 -27.87 -40.55 25.61
C SER A 760 -29.18 -40.14 24.93
N ALA A 761 -30.25 -40.88 25.17
CA ALA A 761 -31.56 -40.62 24.61
C ALA A 761 -32.21 -39.45 25.36
N GLY A 762 -31.65 -38.25 25.18
CA GLY A 762 -32.24 -37.00 25.64
C GLY A 762 -33.65 -36.86 25.06
N ARG A 763 -34.66 -36.75 25.94
CA ARG A 763 -36.05 -36.54 25.53
C ARG A 763 -36.12 -35.21 24.77
N THR A 764 -36.70 -35.23 23.58
CA THR A 764 -37.12 -34.02 22.88
C THR A 764 -38.29 -33.39 23.63
N ASN A 765 -38.02 -32.40 24.47
CA ASN A 765 -39.04 -31.46 24.88
C ASN A 765 -39.47 -30.62 23.67
N PRO A 766 -40.75 -30.22 23.54
CA PRO A 766 -41.18 -29.29 22.52
C PRO A 766 -40.51 -27.92 22.72
N MET A 767 -40.08 -27.32 21.61
CA MET A 767 -39.27 -26.10 21.60
C MET A 767 -40.02 -24.89 22.18
N THR A 768 -39.31 -24.03 22.90
CA THR A 768 -39.71 -22.63 23.13
C THR A 768 -38.55 -21.74 22.69
N GLU A 769 -38.83 -20.77 21.82
CA GLU A 769 -37.87 -19.72 21.48
C GLU A 769 -37.99 -18.59 22.51
N HIS A 770 -36.87 -17.94 22.84
CA HIS A 770 -36.85 -16.83 23.79
C HIS A 770 -37.78 -15.70 23.30
N GLU A 771 -38.85 -15.40 24.05
CA GLU A 771 -39.82 -14.35 23.69
C GLU A 771 -39.13 -13.01 23.40
N TRP A 772 -38.06 -12.70 24.14
CA TRP A 772 -37.18 -11.55 23.88
C TRP A 772 -36.66 -11.52 22.44
N ILE A 773 -36.12 -12.63 21.94
CA ILE A 773 -35.52 -12.73 20.60
C ILE A 773 -36.61 -12.67 19.53
N THR A 774 -37.70 -13.44 19.68
CA THR A 774 -38.83 -13.43 18.73
C THR A 774 -39.48 -12.03 18.65
N CYS A 775 -39.59 -11.31 19.77
CA CYS A 775 -40.01 -9.91 19.80
C CYS A 775 -39.07 -9.00 18.99
N MET A 776 -37.75 -9.15 19.19
CA MET A 776 -36.76 -8.32 18.51
C MET A 776 -36.63 -8.64 17.02
N GLU A 777 -36.61 -9.91 16.59
CA GLU A 777 -36.55 -10.28 15.17
C GLU A 777 -37.77 -9.74 14.39
N ARG A 778 -38.97 -9.80 14.98
CA ARG A 778 -40.21 -9.28 14.38
C ARG A 778 -40.22 -7.76 14.25
N PHE A 779 -39.76 -7.05 15.28
CA PHE A 779 -39.58 -5.59 15.21
C PHE A 779 -38.47 -5.22 14.22
N SER A 780 -37.33 -5.92 14.23
CA SER A 780 -36.15 -5.57 13.44
C SER A 780 -36.36 -5.78 11.95
N GLY A 781 -37.07 -6.85 11.54
CA GLY A 781 -37.50 -7.05 10.16
C GLY A 781 -38.51 -5.99 9.69
N SER A 782 -39.47 -5.61 10.54
CA SER A 782 -40.40 -4.50 10.26
C SER A 782 -39.67 -3.16 10.10
N MET A 783 -38.65 -2.93 10.93
CA MET A 783 -37.83 -1.72 10.91
C MET A 783 -36.88 -1.66 9.71
N ASP A 784 -36.34 -2.79 9.25
CA ASP A 784 -35.50 -2.87 8.04
C ASP A 784 -36.29 -2.49 6.77
N LEU A 785 -37.52 -2.99 6.61
CA LEU A 785 -38.41 -2.60 5.52
C LEU A 785 -38.76 -1.09 5.59
N PHE A 786 -38.99 -0.57 6.80
CA PHE A 786 -39.28 0.85 7.01
C PHE A 786 -38.05 1.76 6.74
N TRP A 787 -36.86 1.34 7.14
CA TRP A 787 -35.59 2.02 6.86
C TRP A 787 -35.30 2.08 5.37
N LYS A 788 -35.36 0.93 4.66
CA LYS A 788 -35.17 0.85 3.21
C LYS A 788 -36.13 1.78 2.45
N ARG A 789 -37.42 1.79 2.83
CA ARG A 789 -38.42 2.72 2.26
C ARG A 789 -38.09 4.19 2.55
N THR A 790 -37.63 4.50 3.76
CA THR A 790 -37.26 5.86 4.19
C THR A 790 -36.04 6.38 3.41
N VAL A 791 -35.01 5.56 3.24
CA VAL A 791 -33.81 5.90 2.45
C VAL A 791 -34.15 6.10 0.97
N ALA A 792 -34.96 5.20 0.39
CA ALA A 792 -35.40 5.27 -1.00
C ALA A 792 -36.22 6.54 -1.29
N GLN A 793 -37.19 6.90 -0.43
CA GLN A 793 -37.95 8.14 -0.58
C GLN A 793 -37.08 9.40 -0.46
N ALA A 794 -36.02 9.36 0.35
CA ALA A 794 -35.03 10.43 0.41
C ALA A 794 -34.16 10.49 -0.86
N GLU A 795 -33.86 9.36 -1.50
CA GLU A 795 -33.10 9.26 -2.75
C GLU A 795 -33.88 9.71 -3.99
N GLU A 796 -35.16 9.35 -4.08
CA GLU A 796 -36.05 9.78 -5.16
C GLU A 796 -36.18 11.31 -5.20
N LYS A 797 -36.41 11.94 -4.04
CA LYS A 797 -36.53 13.40 -3.90
C LYS A 797 -35.21 14.11 -4.22
N LEU A 798 -34.08 13.58 -3.72
CA LEU A 798 -32.74 14.06 -4.06
C LEU A 798 -32.47 14.09 -5.57
N GLN A 799 -33.07 13.18 -6.35
CA GLN A 799 -32.89 13.14 -7.80
C GLN A 799 -33.82 14.11 -8.55
N GLN A 800 -35.02 14.36 -8.02
CA GLN A 800 -35.99 15.30 -8.62
C GLN A 800 -35.47 16.75 -8.57
N ASP A 801 -34.94 17.20 -7.43
CA ASP A 801 -34.46 18.57 -7.23
C ASP A 801 -33.24 18.95 -8.10
N PHE A 802 -32.51 17.98 -8.69
CA PHE A 802 -31.42 18.26 -9.64
C PHE A 802 -31.90 18.51 -11.08
N SER A 803 -33.18 18.28 -11.39
CA SER A 803 -33.73 18.50 -12.73
C SER A 803 -34.35 19.90 -12.92
N ASP A 804 -34.91 20.50 -11.87
CA ASP A 804 -35.46 21.86 -11.92
C ASP A 804 -34.41 22.92 -11.56
N SER A 805 -34.14 23.81 -12.51
CA SER A 805 -32.97 24.71 -12.47
C SER A 805 -33.15 25.92 -11.55
N ASN A 806 -32.82 25.79 -10.25
CA ASN A 806 -32.77 26.90 -9.30
C ASN A 806 -31.47 26.89 -8.47
N PRO A 807 -30.76 28.03 -8.29
CA PRO A 807 -29.49 28.06 -7.57
C PRO A 807 -29.68 27.92 -6.04
N LEU A 808 -29.13 26.83 -5.50
CA LEU A 808 -29.22 26.43 -4.09
C LEU A 808 -28.76 27.51 -3.09
N LEU A 809 -29.40 27.54 -1.92
CA LEU A 809 -28.96 28.33 -0.77
C LEU A 809 -28.00 27.52 0.12
N ASN A 810 -27.16 28.21 0.91
CA ASN A 810 -26.23 27.55 1.85
C ASN A 810 -26.92 26.62 2.86
N VAL A 811 -28.21 26.82 3.14
CA VAL A 811 -29.01 25.97 4.05
C VAL A 811 -29.20 24.56 3.46
N ASP A 812 -29.43 24.48 2.15
CA ASP A 812 -29.71 23.23 1.46
C ASP A 812 -28.46 22.35 1.45
N MET A 813 -27.28 22.95 1.22
CA MET A 813 -25.99 22.26 1.26
C MET A 813 -25.70 21.60 2.62
N GLN A 814 -26.11 22.21 3.73
CA GLN A 814 -25.97 21.61 5.07
C GLN A 814 -26.92 20.41 5.23
N HIS A 815 -28.21 20.57 4.89
CA HIS A 815 -29.18 19.47 4.95
C HIS A 815 -28.79 18.29 4.04
N MET A 816 -28.19 18.55 2.87
CA MET A 816 -27.63 17.54 1.98
C MET A 816 -26.48 16.76 2.62
N ALA A 817 -25.56 17.46 3.31
CA ALA A 817 -24.45 16.84 4.03
C ALA A 817 -24.94 16.02 5.25
N ASP A 818 -25.93 16.54 5.99
CA ASP A 818 -26.57 15.83 7.11
C ASP A 818 -27.28 14.55 6.62
N LEU A 819 -28.00 14.63 5.49
CA LEU A 819 -28.67 13.47 4.89
C LEU A 819 -27.65 12.41 4.42
N GLN A 820 -26.53 12.82 3.82
CA GLN A 820 -25.42 11.91 3.49
C GLN A 820 -24.73 11.32 4.72
N LYS A 821 -24.65 12.05 5.85
CA LYS A 821 -24.16 11.52 7.13
C LYS A 821 -25.12 10.47 7.68
N LEU A 822 -26.41 10.77 7.74
CA LEU A 822 -27.46 9.93 8.33
C LEU A 822 -27.68 8.61 7.57
N LYS A 823 -27.48 8.60 6.25
CA LYS A 823 -27.64 7.41 5.40
C LYS A 823 -26.54 6.36 5.52
N LYS A 824 -25.35 6.69 6.07
CA LYS A 824 -24.28 5.71 6.29
C LYS A 824 -24.72 4.65 7.29
N ASP A 825 -24.31 3.39 7.12
CA ASP A 825 -24.71 2.32 8.03
C ASP A 825 -24.14 2.49 9.46
N VAL A 826 -24.80 1.88 10.44
CA VAL A 826 -24.23 1.71 11.78
C VAL A 826 -23.19 0.59 11.71
N VAL A 827 -21.93 0.95 11.94
CA VAL A 827 -20.81 -0.01 11.93
C VAL A 827 -20.62 -0.58 13.34
N VAL A 828 -20.77 -1.90 13.45
CA VAL A 828 -20.44 -2.68 14.64
C VAL A 828 -19.12 -3.39 14.37
N ALA A 829 -18.05 -2.95 15.05
CA ALA A 829 -16.78 -3.66 15.04
C ALA A 829 -16.89 -4.85 16.00
N LEU A 830 -16.82 -6.06 15.44
CA LEU A 830 -16.82 -7.30 16.21
C LEU A 830 -15.37 -7.77 16.36
N ILE A 831 -14.82 -7.61 17.56
CA ILE A 831 -13.46 -8.04 17.90
C ILE A 831 -13.57 -9.44 18.50
N ASP A 832 -13.21 -10.48 17.74
CA ASP A 832 -13.41 -11.88 18.11
C ASP A 832 -12.46 -12.82 17.32
N ASP A 833 -12.78 -14.10 17.15
CA ASP A 833 -11.97 -15.10 16.45
C ASP A 833 -12.15 -15.15 14.91
N GLY A 834 -12.85 -14.16 14.33
CA GLY A 834 -13.22 -14.07 12.91
C GLY A 834 -14.69 -14.40 12.64
N VAL A 835 -15.15 -14.23 11.39
CA VAL A 835 -16.57 -14.42 11.01
C VAL A 835 -16.65 -15.16 9.68
N ASP A 836 -17.23 -16.36 9.68
CA ASP A 836 -17.39 -17.22 8.49
C ASP A 836 -18.31 -16.56 7.46
N SER A 837 -17.72 -15.81 6.53
CA SER A 837 -18.49 -14.84 5.74
C SER A 837 -19.40 -15.50 4.71
N CYS A 838 -19.18 -16.78 4.39
CA CYS A 838 -20.08 -17.60 3.57
C CYS A 838 -21.31 -18.16 4.33
N ASP A 839 -21.44 -17.92 5.64
CA ASP A 839 -22.59 -18.42 6.42
C ASP A 839 -23.93 -17.91 5.88
N SER A 840 -24.95 -18.77 5.93
CA SER A 840 -26.28 -18.50 5.36
C SER A 840 -26.99 -17.31 6.03
N ALA A 841 -26.74 -17.05 7.33
CA ALA A 841 -27.33 -15.92 8.04
C ALA A 841 -26.87 -14.55 7.52
N PHE A 842 -25.76 -14.51 6.76
CA PHE A 842 -25.21 -13.29 6.18
C PHE A 842 -25.60 -13.09 4.70
N ALA A 843 -26.58 -13.85 4.17
CA ALA A 843 -27.03 -13.72 2.78
C ALA A 843 -27.38 -12.27 2.39
N GLY A 844 -27.00 -11.87 1.18
CA GLY A 844 -27.11 -10.49 0.69
C GLY A 844 -26.04 -9.53 1.21
N ARG A 845 -24.99 -10.01 1.91
CA ARG A 845 -24.01 -9.15 2.60
C ARG A 845 -22.56 -9.52 2.30
N VAL A 846 -21.75 -8.48 2.12
CA VAL A 846 -20.31 -8.48 2.36
C VAL A 846 -20.08 -8.31 3.87
N ILE A 847 -19.15 -9.07 4.44
CA ILE A 847 -18.55 -8.76 5.73
C ILE A 847 -17.19 -8.13 5.42
N GLU A 848 -16.97 -6.88 5.84
CA GLU A 848 -15.64 -6.26 5.79
C GLU A 848 -14.84 -6.62 7.04
N GLY A 849 -13.52 -6.49 7.02
CA GLY A 849 -12.74 -6.80 8.21
C GLY A 849 -11.23 -6.70 8.08
N LYS A 850 -10.57 -7.06 9.17
CA LYS A 850 -9.13 -6.99 9.40
C LYS A 850 -8.70 -8.10 10.34
N THR A 851 -7.41 -8.44 10.32
CA THR A 851 -6.88 -9.52 11.16
C THR A 851 -5.53 -9.14 11.75
N PHE A 852 -5.31 -9.59 12.97
CA PHE A 852 -4.02 -9.54 13.67
C PHE A 852 -3.46 -10.93 13.96
N ASP A 853 -4.16 -11.99 13.52
CA ASP A 853 -3.77 -13.40 13.57
C ASP A 853 -2.77 -13.74 12.44
N TYR A 854 -1.62 -13.07 12.47
CA TYR A 854 -0.50 -13.35 11.56
C TYR A 854 0.27 -14.58 12.06
N GLN A 855 0.47 -15.56 11.16
CA GLN A 855 1.09 -16.85 11.47
C GLN A 855 2.26 -17.14 10.51
N ASP A 856 3.14 -18.06 10.88
CA ASP A 856 4.30 -18.42 10.06
C ASP A 856 3.86 -19.30 8.87
N GLY A 857 3.70 -18.68 7.70
CA GLY A 857 3.22 -19.34 6.47
C GLY A 857 1.75 -19.11 6.13
N GLY A 858 1.05 -18.20 6.84
CA GLY A 858 -0.34 -17.86 6.54
C GLY A 858 -0.88 -16.68 7.36
N VAL A 859 -2.16 -16.37 7.17
CA VAL A 859 -2.87 -15.39 8.01
C VAL A 859 -4.24 -15.96 8.34
N GLY A 860 -4.62 -15.95 9.62
CA GLY A 860 -5.98 -16.22 10.04
C GLY A 860 -6.90 -15.14 9.50
N GLN A 861 -7.64 -15.43 8.43
CA GLN A 861 -8.43 -14.44 7.71
C GLN A 861 -9.62 -13.95 8.53
N TYR A 862 -9.98 -12.68 8.39
CA TYR A 862 -11.12 -12.09 9.12
C TYR A 862 -12.48 -12.69 8.71
N TYR A 863 -12.54 -13.25 7.50
CA TYR A 863 -13.73 -13.83 6.88
C TYR A 863 -13.88 -15.35 7.13
N ILE A 864 -13.05 -15.90 8.02
CA ILE A 864 -13.10 -17.28 8.56
C ILE A 864 -12.99 -17.18 10.08
N SER A 865 -13.87 -17.83 10.83
CA SER A 865 -13.80 -17.92 12.30
C SER A 865 -12.92 -19.10 12.72
N ALA A 866 -12.07 -18.91 13.73
CA ALA A 866 -11.18 -19.97 14.20
C ALA A 866 -11.92 -21.10 14.96
N ARG A 867 -13.07 -20.82 15.58
CA ARG A 867 -13.85 -21.76 16.42
C ARG A 867 -15.36 -21.67 16.21
N GLY A 868 -15.82 -20.81 15.29
CA GLY A 868 -17.23 -20.45 15.07
C GLY A 868 -17.79 -19.39 16.04
N HIS A 869 -16.98 -18.86 16.98
CA HIS A 869 -17.50 -17.99 18.04
C HIS A 869 -17.90 -16.61 17.53
N GLY A 870 -17.02 -15.91 16.82
CA GLY A 870 -17.33 -14.63 16.18
C GLY A 870 -18.44 -14.76 15.13
N THR A 871 -18.54 -15.90 14.43
CA THR A 871 -19.69 -16.20 13.56
C THR A 871 -21.00 -16.20 14.33
N GLU A 872 -21.08 -16.87 15.48
CA GLU A 872 -22.27 -16.83 16.34
C GLU A 872 -22.56 -15.41 16.86
N MET A 873 -21.54 -14.65 17.28
CA MET A 873 -21.72 -13.25 17.73
C MET A 873 -22.28 -12.36 16.61
N ALA A 874 -21.75 -12.48 15.39
CA ALA A 874 -22.24 -11.75 14.22
C ALA A 874 -23.69 -12.12 13.87
N ARG A 875 -24.08 -13.41 13.98
CA ARG A 875 -25.49 -13.80 13.83
C ARG A 875 -26.38 -13.14 14.88
N MET A 876 -25.97 -13.10 16.15
CA MET A 876 -26.78 -12.53 17.24
C MET A 876 -26.97 -11.01 17.08
N ILE A 877 -25.92 -10.27 16.69
CA ILE A 877 -26.01 -8.84 16.36
C ILE A 877 -27.03 -8.61 15.23
N LEU A 878 -26.96 -9.43 14.16
CA LEU A 878 -27.81 -9.28 12.97
C LEU A 878 -29.25 -9.77 13.15
N LYS A 879 -29.54 -10.70 14.07
CA LYS A 879 -30.92 -11.04 14.48
C LYS A 879 -31.65 -9.81 15.06
N VAL A 880 -30.98 -9.09 15.96
CA VAL A 880 -31.56 -7.89 16.60
C VAL A 880 -31.49 -6.67 15.69
N CYS A 881 -30.46 -6.54 14.84
CA CYS A 881 -30.31 -5.42 13.90
C CYS A 881 -29.84 -5.87 12.51
N PRO A 882 -30.74 -6.33 11.62
CA PRO A 882 -30.41 -6.76 10.26
C PRO A 882 -30.02 -5.59 9.33
N MET A 883 -30.04 -4.34 9.82
CA MET A 883 -29.50 -3.16 9.14
C MET A 883 -28.03 -2.87 9.52
N ALA A 884 -27.45 -3.55 10.51
CA ALA A 884 -26.08 -3.27 10.95
C ALA A 884 -25.04 -3.73 9.92
N SER A 885 -23.95 -2.97 9.79
CA SER A 885 -22.75 -3.39 9.07
C SER A 885 -21.75 -3.99 10.07
N ILE A 886 -21.35 -5.24 9.85
CA ILE A 886 -20.37 -5.93 10.68
C ILE A 886 -18.97 -5.71 10.10
N TYR A 887 -18.06 -5.18 10.91
CA TYR A 887 -16.63 -5.14 10.61
C TYR A 887 -15.93 -6.18 11.50
N SER A 888 -15.55 -7.32 10.90
CA SER A 888 -14.91 -8.45 11.59
C SER A 888 -13.44 -8.11 11.88
N ILE A 889 -13.02 -8.17 13.15
CA ILE A 889 -11.62 -7.99 13.53
C ILE A 889 -11.14 -9.25 14.25
N ARG A 890 -10.37 -10.07 13.53
CA ARG A 890 -9.85 -11.34 14.04
C ARG A 890 -8.62 -11.15 14.93
N LEU A 891 -8.74 -11.57 16.18
CA LEU A 891 -7.69 -11.59 17.20
C LEU A 891 -6.69 -12.72 16.96
N LYS A 892 -5.45 -12.51 17.41
CA LYS A 892 -4.47 -13.59 17.54
C LYS A 892 -4.74 -14.35 18.83
N THR A 893 -4.73 -15.69 18.77
CA THR A 893 -4.92 -16.52 19.96
C THR A 893 -3.86 -17.61 20.11
N HIS A 894 -3.61 -18.01 21.35
CA HIS A 894 -2.61 -18.98 21.76
C HIS A 894 -3.28 -20.12 22.55
N THR A 895 -3.27 -21.33 21.98
CA THR A 895 -3.78 -22.53 22.66
C THR A 895 -2.77 -23.05 23.68
N SER A 896 -3.14 -23.09 24.96
CA SER A 896 -2.29 -23.61 26.04
C SER A 896 -2.00 -25.10 25.85
N PRO A 897 -0.73 -25.54 25.70
CA PRO A 897 -0.39 -26.95 25.49
C PRO A 897 -0.81 -27.88 26.64
N THR A 898 -0.98 -27.35 27.85
CA THR A 898 -1.28 -28.13 29.06
C THR A 898 -2.76 -28.09 29.48
N LYS A 899 -3.59 -27.24 28.86
CA LYS A 899 -5.01 -27.08 29.23
C LYS A 899 -5.98 -27.02 28.06
N GLY A 900 -5.52 -26.90 26.81
CA GLY A 900 -6.37 -26.77 25.63
C GLY A 900 -7.16 -25.45 25.52
N HIS A 901 -7.19 -24.62 26.56
CA HIS A 901 -7.80 -23.29 26.51
C HIS A 901 -7.01 -22.36 25.57
N SER A 902 -7.74 -21.72 24.65
CA SER A 902 -7.24 -20.61 23.84
C SER A 902 -7.21 -19.33 24.68
N THR A 903 -6.12 -18.58 24.59
CA THR A 903 -5.90 -17.29 25.26
C THR A 903 -5.63 -16.21 24.21
N ILE A 904 -6.20 -15.02 24.39
CA ILE A 904 -6.04 -13.90 23.45
C ILE A 904 -4.69 -13.21 23.70
N ASP A 905 -3.96 -12.87 22.63
CA ASP A 905 -2.79 -12.00 22.71
C ASP A 905 -3.24 -10.55 23.02
N PRO A 906 -2.84 -9.94 24.16
CA PRO A 906 -3.25 -8.59 24.54
C PRO A 906 -2.79 -7.52 23.54
N ILE A 907 -1.67 -7.74 22.83
CA ILE A 907 -1.18 -6.81 21.80
C ILE A 907 -2.14 -6.82 20.60
N SER A 908 -2.54 -8.00 20.12
CA SER A 908 -3.57 -8.12 19.08
C SER A 908 -4.91 -7.50 19.49
N ALA A 909 -5.29 -7.60 20.78
CA ALA A 909 -6.50 -6.97 21.29
C ALA A 909 -6.43 -5.43 21.26
N ALA A 910 -5.32 -4.84 21.71
CA ALA A 910 -5.12 -3.40 21.63
C ALA A 910 -5.11 -2.89 20.17
N LEU A 911 -4.45 -3.61 19.26
CA LEU A 911 -4.43 -3.30 17.83
C LEU A 911 -5.81 -3.49 17.16
N ALA A 912 -6.63 -4.41 17.64
CA ALA A 912 -8.00 -4.60 17.17
C ALA A 912 -8.92 -3.44 17.58
N ILE A 913 -8.80 -2.94 18.80
CA ILE A 913 -9.53 -1.75 19.27
C ILE A 913 -9.07 -0.52 18.46
N GLU A 914 -7.76 -0.37 18.23
CA GLU A 914 -7.21 0.71 17.39
C GLU A 914 -7.84 0.69 15.99
N ALA A 915 -7.90 -0.48 15.34
CA ALA A 915 -8.52 -0.64 14.03
C ALA A 915 -10.03 -0.31 14.04
N ALA A 916 -10.77 -0.64 15.11
CA ALA A 916 -12.18 -0.28 15.24
C ALA A 916 -12.40 1.24 15.34
N LEU A 917 -11.56 1.95 16.10
CA LEU A 917 -11.57 3.42 16.17
C LEU A 917 -11.21 4.05 14.82
N GLU A 918 -10.23 3.47 14.11
CA GLU A 918 -9.77 3.96 12.81
C GLU A 918 -10.80 3.74 11.69
N LYS A 919 -11.53 2.62 11.72
CA LYS A 919 -12.71 2.36 10.89
C LYS A 919 -13.90 3.27 11.25
N LYS A 920 -13.83 3.98 12.38
CA LYS A 920 -14.90 4.82 12.96
C LYS A 920 -16.16 4.04 13.29
N ALA A 921 -15.97 2.85 13.89
CA ALA A 921 -17.06 2.03 14.38
C ALA A 921 -17.93 2.82 15.38
N THR A 922 -19.25 2.67 15.27
CA THR A 922 -20.21 3.28 16.21
C THR A 922 -20.25 2.48 17.52
N ILE A 923 -20.12 1.16 17.39
CA ILE A 923 -20.17 0.18 18.48
C ILE A 923 -18.97 -0.75 18.33
N ILE A 924 -18.30 -1.06 19.44
CA ILE A 924 -17.29 -2.11 19.55
C ILE A 924 -17.87 -3.21 20.44
N SER A 925 -18.01 -4.41 19.88
CA SER A 925 -18.44 -5.62 20.60
C SER A 925 -17.24 -6.50 20.89
N MET A 926 -16.95 -6.71 22.18
CA MET A 926 -15.86 -7.54 22.68
C MET A 926 -16.44 -8.66 23.54
N SER A 927 -16.82 -9.76 22.89
CA SER A 927 -17.43 -10.93 23.53
C SER A 927 -16.38 -11.85 24.18
N TRP A 928 -15.37 -11.26 24.81
CA TRP A 928 -14.23 -11.93 25.42
C TRP A 928 -13.68 -11.14 26.60
N THR A 929 -12.93 -11.84 27.46
CA THR A 929 -12.26 -11.26 28.63
C THR A 929 -10.82 -11.77 28.72
N ILE A 930 -9.88 -10.89 29.05
CA ILE A 930 -8.51 -11.27 29.43
C ILE A 930 -8.22 -10.92 30.91
N PRO A 931 -7.25 -11.58 31.57
CA PRO A 931 -6.70 -11.10 32.83
C PRO A 931 -6.14 -9.68 32.68
N GLU A 932 -6.15 -8.90 33.77
CA GLU A 932 -5.48 -7.60 33.80
C GLU A 932 -3.97 -7.76 33.51
N PRO A 933 -3.41 -7.10 32.47
CA PRO A 933 -1.99 -7.19 32.16
C PRO A 933 -1.11 -6.63 33.30
N PRO A 934 0.13 -7.13 33.48
CA PRO A 934 0.99 -6.73 34.59
C PRO A 934 1.25 -5.22 34.63
N GLU A 935 1.35 -4.68 35.84
CA GLU A 935 1.49 -3.23 36.02
C GLU A 935 2.81 -2.71 35.43
N GLY A 936 2.72 -1.67 34.61
CA GLY A 936 3.87 -1.12 33.88
C GLY A 936 4.37 -1.93 32.68
N SER A 937 3.70 -3.01 32.27
CA SER A 937 4.05 -3.76 31.04
C SER A 937 3.69 -2.98 29.77
N GLU A 938 4.33 -3.30 28.64
CA GLU A 938 4.04 -2.64 27.35
C GLU A 938 2.65 -3.00 26.82
N GLU A 939 2.18 -4.23 27.10
CA GLU A 939 0.81 -4.66 26.80
C GLU A 939 -0.21 -3.81 27.56
N LYS A 940 0.02 -3.55 28.85
CA LYS A 940 -0.87 -2.68 29.64
C LYS A 940 -0.86 -1.25 29.09
N LYS A 941 0.32 -0.66 28.86
CA LYS A 941 0.48 0.71 28.33
C LYS A 941 -0.24 0.88 26.99
N LEU A 942 -0.07 -0.08 26.07
CA LEU A 942 -0.70 -0.05 24.75
C LEU A 942 -2.23 -0.18 24.85
N LEU A 943 -2.71 -1.10 25.68
CA LEU A 943 -4.15 -1.36 25.88
C LEU A 943 -4.84 -0.19 26.59
N ASP A 944 -4.27 0.35 27.66
CA ASP A 944 -4.78 1.53 28.37
C ASP A 944 -4.80 2.77 27.46
N SER A 945 -3.78 2.96 26.62
CA SER A 945 -3.67 4.08 25.67
C SER A 945 -4.77 4.04 24.60
N VAL A 946 -5.07 2.86 24.03
CA VAL A 946 -6.14 2.73 23.04
C VAL A 946 -7.54 2.78 23.67
N LEU A 947 -7.71 2.24 24.89
CA LEU A 947 -8.97 2.33 25.62
C LEU A 947 -9.28 3.77 26.06
N GLU A 948 -8.27 4.59 26.39
CA GLU A 948 -8.47 6.03 26.62
C GLU A 948 -8.88 6.78 25.35
N ARG A 949 -8.31 6.40 24.20
CA ARG A 949 -8.73 6.93 22.90
C ARG A 949 -10.16 6.54 22.54
N ALA A 950 -10.59 5.32 22.85
CA ALA A 950 -11.98 4.91 22.70
C ALA A 950 -12.91 5.70 23.64
N CYS A 951 -12.52 5.87 24.90
CA CYS A 951 -13.27 6.65 25.90
C CYS A 951 -13.47 8.11 25.49
N SER A 952 -12.44 8.74 24.90
CA SER A 952 -12.44 10.15 24.46
C SER A 952 -13.10 10.37 23.10
N GLN A 953 -13.07 9.38 22.21
CA GLN A 953 -13.87 9.37 20.97
C GLN A 953 -15.37 9.03 21.20
N LYS A 954 -15.78 8.76 22.45
CA LYS A 954 -17.15 8.42 22.87
C LYS A 954 -17.74 7.16 22.20
N VAL A 955 -16.91 6.23 21.72
CA VAL A 955 -17.38 5.01 21.07
C VAL A 955 -18.06 4.09 22.10
N LEU A 956 -19.17 3.46 21.71
CA LEU A 956 -19.91 2.53 22.57
C LEU A 956 -19.17 1.20 22.69
N MET A 957 -18.71 0.84 23.89
CA MET A 957 -17.96 -0.39 24.13
C MET A 957 -18.79 -1.38 24.95
N PHE A 958 -19.08 -2.54 24.35
CA PHE A 958 -19.79 -3.66 24.97
C PHE A 958 -18.80 -4.79 25.28
N CYS A 959 -18.82 -5.28 26.52
CA CYS A 959 -17.97 -6.37 26.99
C CYS A 959 -18.80 -7.47 27.64
N SER A 960 -18.40 -8.73 27.43
CA SER A 960 -18.98 -9.85 28.17
C SER A 960 -18.45 -9.92 29.61
N SER A 961 -19.29 -10.44 30.49
CA SER A 961 -18.87 -10.87 31.82
C SER A 961 -17.96 -12.08 31.72
N SER A 962 -16.99 -12.19 32.63
CA SER A 962 -16.17 -13.39 32.78
C SER A 962 -17.00 -14.54 33.33
N ASP A 963 -16.94 -15.71 32.70
CA ASP A 963 -17.55 -16.93 33.23
C ASP A 963 -16.74 -17.52 34.42
N GLN A 964 -15.61 -16.89 34.80
CA GLN A 964 -14.76 -17.32 35.91
C GLN A 964 -15.21 -16.71 37.25
N ILE A 965 -15.79 -17.56 38.10
CA ILE A 965 -16.39 -17.23 39.41
C ILE A 965 -15.44 -16.46 40.37
N SER A 966 -14.12 -16.58 40.21
CA SER A 966 -13.12 -16.11 41.20
C SER A 966 -12.43 -14.79 40.88
N ALA A 967 -12.74 -14.11 39.77
CA ALA A 967 -11.99 -12.94 39.30
C ALA A 967 -12.90 -11.74 38.98
N THR A 968 -12.79 -10.68 39.79
CA THR A 968 -13.64 -9.47 39.72
C THR A 968 -13.08 -8.35 38.84
N LYS A 969 -11.90 -8.55 38.23
CA LYS A 969 -11.28 -7.59 37.31
C LYS A 969 -10.80 -8.29 36.04
N HIS A 970 -11.39 -7.90 34.92
CA HIS A 970 -11.02 -8.39 33.59
C HIS A 970 -11.01 -7.25 32.57
N TYR A 971 -9.99 -7.23 31.73
CA TYR A 971 -9.94 -6.33 30.58
C TYR A 971 -10.85 -6.88 29.45
N PRO A 972 -11.54 -6.01 28.69
CA PRO A 972 -11.41 -4.55 28.70
C PRO A 972 -12.07 -3.83 29.90
N SER A 973 -13.15 -4.41 30.45
CA SER A 973 -14.08 -3.75 31.38
C SER A 973 -13.50 -3.18 32.69
N ALA A 974 -12.33 -3.64 33.13
CA ALA A 974 -11.64 -3.13 34.32
C ALA A 974 -11.09 -1.70 34.10
N TYR A 975 -10.71 -1.36 32.86
CA TYR A 975 -10.26 -0.01 32.52
C TYR A 975 -11.45 0.96 32.57
N LYS A 976 -11.42 1.97 33.45
CA LYS A 976 -12.47 3.00 33.60
C LYS A 976 -13.90 2.43 33.47
N ARG A 977 -14.20 1.39 34.25
CA ARG A 977 -15.42 0.54 34.24
C ARG A 977 -16.73 1.25 33.89
N GLN A 978 -16.92 2.48 34.34
CA GLN A 978 -18.08 3.34 34.05
C GLN A 978 -18.20 3.83 32.59
N ARG A 979 -17.32 3.41 31.67
CA ARG A 979 -17.33 3.72 30.23
C ARG A 979 -17.70 2.53 29.34
N PHE A 980 -18.07 1.40 29.95
CA PHE A 980 -18.33 0.12 29.29
C PHE A 980 -19.70 -0.40 29.69
N PHE A 981 -20.41 -0.98 28.73
CA PHE A 981 -21.57 -1.83 28.98
C PHE A 981 -21.06 -3.24 29.28
N LEU A 982 -20.96 -3.61 30.56
CA LEU A 982 -20.60 -4.97 30.97
C LEU A 982 -21.87 -5.82 31.06
N ILE A 983 -22.05 -6.71 30.08
CA ILE A 983 -23.28 -7.49 29.90
C ILE A 983 -23.12 -8.89 30.50
N GLY A 984 -24.14 -9.31 31.24
CA GLY A 984 -24.27 -10.67 31.79
C GLY A 984 -25.34 -11.48 31.07
N ALA A 985 -25.21 -12.81 31.10
CA ALA A 985 -26.24 -13.71 30.60
C ALA A 985 -27.45 -13.80 31.53
N ALA A 986 -28.63 -13.96 30.94
CA ALA A 986 -29.89 -14.26 31.60
C ALA A 986 -30.58 -15.49 30.96
N HIS A 987 -31.46 -16.11 31.74
CA HIS A 987 -32.43 -17.09 31.31
C HIS A 987 -33.58 -16.41 30.52
N ASP A 988 -34.46 -17.22 29.94
CA ASP A 988 -35.66 -16.81 29.20
C ASP A 988 -36.69 -16.07 30.07
N ASP A 989 -36.80 -16.45 31.35
CA ASP A 989 -37.61 -15.76 32.37
C ASP A 989 -37.00 -14.42 32.86
N GLY A 990 -35.81 -14.07 32.38
CA GLY A 990 -35.06 -12.87 32.76
C GLY A 990 -34.25 -13.00 34.05
N THR A 991 -34.20 -14.16 34.70
CA THR A 991 -33.32 -14.42 35.85
C THR A 991 -31.85 -14.48 35.41
N ALA A 992 -30.94 -14.06 36.29
CA ALA A 992 -29.52 -13.93 35.96
C ALA A 992 -28.77 -15.27 36.01
N PHE A 993 -27.90 -15.52 35.02
CA PHE A 993 -27.10 -16.73 34.95
C PHE A 993 -25.84 -16.66 35.83
N GLY A 994 -25.71 -17.56 36.80
CA GLY A 994 -24.52 -17.70 37.63
C GLY A 994 -24.26 -16.48 38.53
N HIS A 995 -23.29 -15.64 38.14
CA HIS A 995 -22.91 -14.41 38.86
C HIS A 995 -23.32 -13.13 38.14
N ALA A 996 -24.01 -13.24 37.00
CA ALA A 996 -24.56 -12.09 36.29
C ALA A 996 -25.51 -11.28 37.19
N GLY A 997 -25.62 -9.98 36.92
CA GLY A 997 -26.53 -9.07 37.61
C GLY A 997 -26.01 -8.49 38.94
N LYS A 998 -24.79 -8.83 39.41
CA LYS A 998 -24.16 -8.18 40.57
C LYS A 998 -23.33 -6.94 40.19
N ASP A 999 -22.36 -7.12 39.29
CA ASP A 999 -21.44 -6.05 38.84
C ASP A 999 -21.73 -5.59 37.39
N ASN A 1000 -22.85 -6.04 36.81
CA ASN A 1000 -23.29 -5.74 35.44
C ASN A 1000 -24.04 -4.42 35.33
N ASP A 1001 -23.99 -3.80 34.16
CA ASP A 1001 -24.90 -2.71 33.81
C ASP A 1001 -26.29 -3.27 33.44
N PHE A 1002 -26.30 -4.35 32.66
CA PHE A 1002 -27.52 -5.01 32.17
C PHE A 1002 -27.29 -6.52 31.99
N ILE A 1003 -28.38 -7.28 31.98
CA ILE A 1003 -28.39 -8.69 31.60
C ILE A 1003 -29.35 -8.93 30.43
N PHE A 1004 -28.95 -9.80 29.50
CA PHE A 1004 -29.65 -10.11 28.25
C PHE A 1004 -29.74 -11.63 28.08
N PRO A 1005 -30.67 -12.16 27.25
CA PRO A 1005 -30.75 -13.59 26.96
C PRO A 1005 -29.39 -14.18 26.59
N GLY A 1006 -28.96 -15.19 27.34
CA GLY A 1006 -27.63 -15.78 27.19
C GLY A 1006 -27.52 -17.22 27.67
N VAL A 1007 -28.65 -17.87 27.98
CA VAL A 1007 -28.73 -19.29 28.33
C VAL A 1007 -29.64 -20.00 27.33
N ASN A 1008 -29.15 -21.12 26.78
CA ASN A 1008 -29.84 -21.96 25.81
C ASN A 1008 -30.43 -21.14 24.65
N VAL A 1009 -29.63 -20.22 24.11
CA VAL A 1009 -30.04 -19.33 23.02
C VAL A 1009 -29.86 -20.05 21.69
N ASN A 1010 -30.89 -20.06 20.86
CA ASN A 1010 -30.87 -20.64 19.52
C ASN A 1010 -29.97 -19.82 18.56
N THR A 1011 -28.76 -20.30 18.30
CA THR A 1011 -27.77 -19.63 17.42
C THR A 1011 -27.87 -20.05 15.95
N SER A 1012 -28.86 -20.86 15.59
CA SER A 1012 -29.18 -21.18 14.18
C SER A 1012 -29.86 -20.01 13.45
N GLY A 1013 -29.84 -20.06 12.11
CA GLY A 1013 -30.42 -19.02 11.25
C GLY A 1013 -31.94 -18.91 11.43
N GLY A 1014 -32.44 -17.67 11.54
CA GLY A 1014 -33.86 -17.39 11.71
C GLY A 1014 -34.72 -17.78 10.50
N SER A 1015 -36.04 -17.90 10.70
CA SER A 1015 -37.00 -18.46 9.74
C SER A 1015 -37.28 -17.61 8.49
N SER A 1016 -36.50 -16.55 8.23
CA SER A 1016 -36.80 -15.49 7.26
C SER A 1016 -35.93 -15.48 5.99
N LEU A 1017 -35.01 -16.44 5.82
CA LEU A 1017 -34.13 -16.54 4.64
C LEU A 1017 -34.50 -17.72 3.72
N ALA A 1018 -34.30 -17.53 2.41
CA ALA A 1018 -34.82 -18.43 1.37
C ALA A 1018 -34.16 -19.82 1.40
N ILE A 1019 -35.00 -20.87 1.41
CA ILE A 1019 -34.67 -22.26 1.78
C ILE A 1019 -33.80 -23.02 0.73
N ASN A 1020 -33.37 -22.35 -0.35
CA ASN A 1020 -32.77 -22.98 -1.54
C ASN A 1020 -31.25 -23.22 -1.49
N LEU A 1021 -30.67 -23.49 -0.31
CA LEU A 1021 -29.24 -23.84 -0.17
C LEU A 1021 -28.88 -24.64 1.10
N ALA A 1022 -29.87 -25.03 1.92
CA ALA A 1022 -29.65 -25.76 3.17
C ALA A 1022 -29.84 -27.27 2.98
N ASP A 1023 -28.75 -28.01 2.75
CA ASP A 1023 -28.72 -29.46 2.94
C ASP A 1023 -27.45 -29.87 3.72
N LYS A 1024 -27.61 -30.89 4.57
CA LYS A 1024 -26.68 -31.42 5.58
C LYS A 1024 -26.43 -30.48 6.78
N THR A 1025 -26.72 -31.00 7.98
CA THR A 1025 -26.36 -30.44 9.31
C THR A 1025 -27.13 -29.23 9.85
N SER A 1026 -28.43 -29.10 9.56
CA SER A 1026 -29.35 -28.30 10.40
C SER A 1026 -29.64 -28.99 11.75
N SER A 1027 -28.62 -29.20 12.57
CA SER A 1027 -28.79 -29.43 14.01
C SER A 1027 -28.90 -28.08 14.70
N THR A 1028 -30.06 -27.76 15.27
CA THR A 1028 -30.31 -26.52 16.02
C THR A 1028 -29.32 -26.43 17.19
N LYS A 1029 -28.35 -25.52 17.09
CA LYS A 1029 -27.36 -25.28 18.13
C LYS A 1029 -27.91 -24.30 19.15
N GLU A 1030 -28.02 -24.76 20.39
CA GLU A 1030 -28.16 -23.90 21.56
C GLU A 1030 -26.75 -23.55 22.07
N SER A 1031 -26.52 -22.27 22.36
CA SER A 1031 -25.29 -21.79 22.98
C SER A 1031 -25.63 -21.03 24.28
N THR A 1032 -24.72 -21.06 25.25
CA THR A 1032 -24.85 -20.40 26.57
C THR A 1032 -23.57 -19.65 26.89
N GLY A 1033 -23.67 -18.41 27.36
CA GLY A 1033 -22.54 -17.59 27.80
C GLY A 1033 -22.80 -16.08 27.68
N SER A 1034 -22.10 -15.28 28.48
CA SER A 1034 -22.25 -13.82 28.51
C SER A 1034 -21.88 -13.14 27.18
N SER A 1035 -21.08 -13.82 26.33
CA SER A 1035 -20.79 -13.44 24.94
C SER A 1035 -22.05 -13.20 24.10
N ILE A 1036 -23.03 -14.11 24.19
CA ILE A 1036 -24.28 -14.06 23.41
C ILE A 1036 -25.10 -12.84 23.84
N ALA A 1037 -25.26 -12.68 25.14
CA ALA A 1037 -25.95 -11.54 25.76
C ALA A 1037 -25.31 -10.20 25.32
N THR A 1038 -23.99 -10.14 25.24
CA THR A 1038 -23.21 -8.97 24.76
C THR A 1038 -23.52 -8.66 23.30
N ALA A 1039 -23.55 -9.69 22.43
CA ALA A 1039 -23.87 -9.54 21.01
C ALA A 1039 -25.33 -9.09 20.77
N LEU A 1040 -26.30 -9.59 21.55
CA LEU A 1040 -27.68 -9.12 21.51
C LEU A 1040 -27.81 -7.66 21.99
N ALA A 1041 -27.03 -7.26 23.01
CA ALA A 1041 -26.99 -5.88 23.51
C ALA A 1041 -26.40 -4.89 22.49
N ALA A 1042 -25.30 -5.26 21.83
CA ALA A 1042 -24.72 -4.49 20.72
C ALA A 1042 -25.70 -4.39 19.53
N GLY A 1043 -26.43 -5.47 19.22
CA GLY A 1043 -27.52 -5.46 18.24
C GLY A 1043 -28.66 -4.50 18.62
N LEU A 1044 -29.10 -4.49 19.88
CA LEU A 1044 -30.15 -3.57 20.37
C LEU A 1044 -29.70 -2.10 20.27
N ALA A 1045 -28.45 -1.81 20.62
CA ALA A 1045 -27.86 -0.48 20.47
C ALA A 1045 -27.86 0.00 19.01
N ALA A 1046 -27.48 -0.87 18.06
CA ALA A 1046 -27.52 -0.56 16.64
C ALA A 1046 -28.96 -0.32 16.13
N LEU A 1047 -29.91 -1.15 16.55
CA LEU A 1047 -31.32 -1.05 16.17
C LEU A 1047 -31.96 0.25 16.69
N ILE A 1048 -31.72 0.62 17.95
CA ILE A 1048 -32.18 1.90 18.52
C ILE A 1048 -31.59 3.06 17.73
N THR A 1049 -30.29 3.01 17.41
CA THR A 1049 -29.62 4.01 16.57
C THR A 1049 -30.30 4.14 15.20
N TYR A 1050 -30.73 3.03 14.57
CA TYR A 1050 -31.51 3.07 13.34
C TYR A 1050 -32.92 3.67 13.48
N CYS A 1051 -33.59 3.50 14.62
CA CYS A 1051 -34.89 4.15 14.88
C CYS A 1051 -34.75 5.69 14.90
N PHE A 1052 -33.71 6.20 15.56
CA PHE A 1052 -33.39 7.62 15.55
C PHE A 1052 -32.96 8.11 14.15
N LYS A 1053 -32.16 7.32 13.41
CA LYS A 1053 -31.74 7.66 12.04
C LYS A 1053 -32.89 7.71 11.06
N ALA A 1054 -33.82 6.75 11.08
CA ALA A 1054 -35.01 6.79 10.23
C ALA A 1054 -35.86 8.04 10.50
N SER A 1055 -36.08 8.35 11.78
CA SER A 1055 -36.76 9.58 12.22
C SER A 1055 -36.07 10.85 11.70
N ALA A 1056 -34.74 10.92 11.83
CA ALA A 1056 -33.94 12.06 11.36
C ALA A 1056 -33.90 12.19 9.83
N VAL A 1057 -33.75 11.09 9.09
CA VAL A 1057 -33.75 11.08 7.62
C VAL A 1057 -35.07 11.62 7.08
N ALA A 1058 -36.20 11.14 7.63
CA ALA A 1058 -37.52 11.62 7.21
C ALA A 1058 -37.73 13.11 7.51
N ILE A 1059 -37.25 13.60 8.65
CA ILE A 1059 -37.29 15.04 9.00
C ILE A 1059 -36.43 15.87 8.05
N VAL A 1060 -35.17 15.52 7.82
CA VAL A 1060 -34.27 16.27 6.91
C VAL A 1060 -34.83 16.28 5.49
N THR A 1061 -35.39 15.15 5.04
CA THR A 1061 -36.08 15.05 3.74
C THR A 1061 -37.32 15.95 3.68
N THR A 1062 -38.10 16.06 4.75
CA THR A 1062 -39.28 16.95 4.81
C THR A 1062 -38.88 18.42 4.84
N ARG A 1063 -37.81 18.78 5.55
CA ARG A 1063 -37.24 20.14 5.59
C ARG A 1063 -36.75 20.57 4.21
N LEU A 1064 -36.08 19.69 3.46
CA LEU A 1064 -35.66 19.96 2.07
C LEU A 1064 -36.87 20.28 1.17
N GLN A 1065 -37.95 19.49 1.26
CA GLN A 1065 -39.16 19.72 0.46
C GLN A 1065 -39.93 21.00 0.81
N GLN A 1066 -39.97 21.40 2.08
CA GLN A 1066 -40.74 22.58 2.53
C GLN A 1066 -39.91 23.87 2.56
N GLY A 1067 -38.58 23.78 2.50
CA GLY A 1067 -37.68 24.92 2.40
C GLY A 1067 -37.93 25.98 3.47
N LYS A 1068 -38.36 27.18 3.04
CA LYS A 1068 -38.65 28.32 3.94
C LYS A 1068 -40.01 28.23 4.64
N ASP A 1069 -40.92 27.41 4.13
CA ASP A 1069 -42.26 27.22 4.68
C ASP A 1069 -42.32 26.08 5.70
N TYR A 1070 -41.17 25.49 6.06
CA TYR A 1070 -41.05 24.44 7.07
C TYR A 1070 -41.41 24.96 8.48
N ALA A 1071 -42.57 24.54 8.98
CA ALA A 1071 -43.08 24.91 10.30
C ALA A 1071 -42.40 24.11 11.44
N ALA A 1072 -41.23 24.57 11.89
CA ALA A 1072 -40.49 23.95 12.97
C ALA A 1072 -41.21 24.05 14.33
N GLY A 1073 -42.01 23.04 14.68
CA GLY A 1073 -42.75 22.99 15.96
C GLY A 1073 -43.22 21.61 16.44
N THR A 1074 -43.20 20.57 15.59
CA THR A 1074 -43.74 19.22 15.88
C THR A 1074 -42.69 18.11 15.94
N GLU A 1075 -41.41 18.43 15.82
CA GLU A 1075 -40.30 17.46 15.81
C GLU A 1075 -40.12 16.75 17.17
N LEU A 1076 -40.61 15.52 17.27
CA LEU A 1076 -40.40 14.61 18.42
C LEU A 1076 -38.95 14.12 18.55
N VAL A 1077 -38.18 14.17 17.46
CA VAL A 1077 -36.78 13.75 17.34
C VAL A 1077 -36.06 14.80 16.48
N ARG A 1078 -34.80 15.14 16.77
CA ARG A 1078 -33.98 16.02 15.92
C ARG A 1078 -32.80 15.25 15.32
N PRO A 1079 -32.18 15.69 14.22
CA PRO A 1079 -30.98 15.06 13.68
C PRO A 1079 -29.85 14.92 14.70
N GLU A 1080 -29.65 15.93 15.55
CA GLU A 1080 -28.72 15.88 16.70
C GLU A 1080 -28.93 14.68 17.64
N HIS A 1081 -30.17 14.15 17.72
CA HIS A 1081 -30.48 13.06 18.66
C HIS A 1081 -29.86 11.74 18.20
N VAL A 1082 -29.48 11.63 16.92
CA VAL A 1082 -28.68 10.50 16.40
C VAL A 1082 -27.25 10.53 16.96
N ASP A 1083 -26.64 11.72 17.06
CA ASP A 1083 -25.31 11.86 17.68
C ASP A 1083 -25.38 11.75 19.21
N LYS A 1084 -26.51 12.13 19.84
CA LYS A 1084 -26.72 11.99 21.30
C LYS A 1084 -27.00 10.55 21.73
N ILE A 1085 -27.81 9.78 20.99
CA ILE A 1085 -28.18 8.41 21.39
C ILE A 1085 -27.01 7.42 21.34
N VAL A 1086 -25.92 7.77 20.62
CA VAL A 1086 -24.68 6.99 20.61
C VAL A 1086 -23.69 7.41 21.71
N GLU A 1087 -24.07 8.30 22.64
CA GLU A 1087 -23.27 8.57 23.84
C GLU A 1087 -23.60 7.58 24.97
N HIS A 1088 -22.57 7.08 25.66
CA HIS A 1088 -22.67 6.05 26.70
C HIS A 1088 -23.79 6.30 27.74
N GLU A 1089 -23.83 7.46 28.39
CA GLU A 1089 -24.84 7.74 29.43
C GLU A 1089 -26.27 7.84 28.86
N VAL A 1090 -26.41 8.35 27.64
CA VAL A 1090 -27.72 8.52 26.98
C VAL A 1090 -28.26 7.15 26.55
N LEU A 1091 -27.42 6.28 25.99
CA LEU A 1091 -27.83 4.92 25.64
C LEU A 1091 -28.11 4.08 26.89
N LYS A 1092 -27.31 4.23 27.96
CA LYS A 1092 -27.55 3.56 29.25
C LYS A 1092 -28.89 3.99 29.86
N THR A 1093 -29.22 5.28 29.78
CA THR A 1093 -30.52 5.83 30.19
C THR A 1093 -31.66 5.30 29.29
N ALA A 1094 -31.44 5.20 27.98
CA ALA A 1094 -32.42 4.64 27.05
C ALA A 1094 -32.70 3.15 27.32
N PHE A 1095 -31.67 2.35 27.63
CA PHE A 1095 -31.81 0.95 28.00
C PHE A 1095 -32.69 0.77 29.25
N ALA A 1096 -32.39 1.50 30.34
CA ALA A 1096 -33.21 1.49 31.55
C ALA A 1096 -34.68 1.93 31.28
N LYS A 1097 -34.89 2.87 30.36
CA LYS A 1097 -36.25 3.33 29.97
C LYS A 1097 -37.06 2.33 29.16
N ILE A 1098 -36.45 1.30 28.58
CA ILE A 1098 -37.22 0.19 27.99
C ILE A 1098 -38.02 -0.50 29.11
N GLY A 1099 -37.35 -0.76 30.23
CA GLY A 1099 -37.93 -1.16 31.50
C GLY A 1099 -36.96 -2.01 32.32
N GLU A 1100 -37.35 -2.29 33.55
CA GLU A 1100 -36.69 -3.25 34.44
C GLU A 1100 -37.68 -4.34 34.87
N VAL A 1101 -37.16 -5.38 35.52
CA VAL A 1101 -37.92 -6.41 36.24
C VAL A 1101 -37.65 -6.22 37.74
N GLU A 1102 -38.64 -6.48 38.59
CA GLU A 1102 -38.64 -6.10 40.03
C GLU A 1102 -37.50 -6.69 40.90
N ALA A 1103 -36.61 -7.49 40.31
CA ALA A 1103 -35.45 -8.10 40.97
C ALA A 1103 -34.14 -8.09 40.15
N GLY A 1104 -34.04 -7.38 39.02
CA GLY A 1104 -32.77 -7.37 38.26
C GLY A 1104 -32.71 -6.52 36.98
N ALA A 1105 -31.48 -6.26 36.54
CA ALA A 1105 -31.12 -5.41 35.39
C ALA A 1105 -31.41 -6.02 34.00
N PHE A 1106 -32.46 -6.84 33.89
CA PHE A 1106 -32.93 -7.43 32.64
C PHE A 1106 -33.82 -6.45 31.88
N ILE A 1107 -33.71 -6.43 30.54
CA ILE A 1107 -34.45 -5.49 29.67
C ILE A 1107 -35.66 -6.17 28.98
N PRO A 1108 -36.90 -5.99 29.47
CA PRO A 1108 -38.12 -6.61 28.92
C PRO A 1108 -38.65 -5.83 27.69
N VAL A 1109 -38.01 -6.07 26.54
CA VAL A 1109 -38.27 -5.36 25.27
C VAL A 1109 -39.73 -5.32 24.82
N TRP A 1110 -40.50 -6.39 25.08
CA TRP A 1110 -41.91 -6.52 24.68
C TRP A 1110 -42.81 -5.41 25.23
N LYS A 1111 -42.47 -4.82 26.39
CA LYS A 1111 -43.20 -3.68 26.98
C LYS A 1111 -43.16 -2.41 26.11
N ARG A 1112 -42.20 -2.28 25.19
CA ARG A 1112 -42.04 -1.10 24.31
C ARG A 1112 -42.15 -1.43 22.82
N PHE A 1113 -41.49 -2.49 22.36
CA PHE A 1113 -41.33 -2.74 20.93
C PHE A 1113 -42.57 -3.38 20.30
N SER A 1114 -43.20 -4.37 20.93
CA SER A 1114 -44.34 -5.13 20.38
C SER A 1114 -45.51 -4.25 19.92
N GLY A 1115 -45.83 -3.20 20.67
CA GLY A 1115 -46.88 -2.25 20.30
C GLY A 1115 -46.56 -1.42 19.05
N VAL A 1116 -45.27 -1.12 18.81
CA VAL A 1116 -44.80 -0.41 17.62
C VAL A 1116 -44.71 -1.36 16.43
N THR A 1117 -44.26 -2.61 16.65
CA THR A 1117 -44.23 -3.67 15.63
C THR A 1117 -45.58 -3.81 14.90
N LEU A 1118 -46.67 -3.93 15.67
CA LEU A 1118 -48.03 -4.04 15.09
C LEU A 1118 -48.41 -2.85 14.20
N GLN A 1119 -47.95 -1.64 14.53
CA GLN A 1119 -48.20 -0.44 13.73
C GLN A 1119 -47.33 -0.37 12.47
N LEU A 1120 -46.09 -0.90 12.53
CA LEU A 1120 -45.20 -1.02 11.39
C LEU A 1120 -45.64 -2.11 10.40
N GLU A 1121 -46.19 -3.21 10.90
CA GLU A 1121 -46.72 -4.31 10.08
C GLU A 1121 -48.05 -3.94 9.40
N SER A 1122 -48.92 -3.20 10.09
CA SER A 1122 -50.27 -2.85 9.60
C SER A 1122 -50.28 -2.26 8.19
N GLU A 1123 -50.98 -2.91 7.26
CA GLU A 1123 -51.12 -2.47 5.86
C GLU A 1123 -51.95 -1.18 5.73
N THR A 1124 -52.85 -0.91 6.68
CA THR A 1124 -53.71 0.29 6.67
C THR A 1124 -52.99 1.56 7.13
N ASN A 1125 -51.85 1.43 7.80
CA ASN A 1125 -51.10 2.58 8.30
C ASN A 1125 -50.28 3.22 7.18
N THR A 1126 -50.45 4.53 6.99
CA THR A 1126 -49.63 5.32 6.06
C THR A 1126 -48.16 5.38 6.50
N TYR A 1127 -47.28 5.81 5.60
CA TYR A 1127 -45.87 6.02 5.93
C TYR A 1127 -45.70 6.99 7.11
N ASP A 1128 -46.45 8.08 7.13
CA ASP A 1128 -46.36 9.13 8.16
C ASP A 1128 -46.91 8.66 9.52
N ALA A 1129 -47.92 7.79 9.52
CA ALA A 1129 -48.38 7.13 10.74
C ALA A 1129 -47.30 6.20 11.31
N LYS A 1130 -46.69 5.35 10.46
CA LYS A 1130 -45.57 4.46 10.84
C LYS A 1130 -44.38 5.26 11.39
N LEU A 1131 -44.00 6.33 10.69
CA LEU A 1131 -42.98 7.28 11.13
C LEU A 1131 -43.30 7.90 12.49
N THR A 1132 -44.55 8.33 12.71
CA THR A 1132 -45.00 8.90 13.98
C THR A 1132 -44.87 7.91 15.13
N HIS A 1133 -45.14 6.62 14.92
CA HIS A 1133 -44.92 5.59 15.96
C HIS A 1133 -43.42 5.38 16.26
N VAL A 1134 -42.54 5.39 15.25
CA VAL A 1134 -41.07 5.30 15.46
C VAL A 1134 -40.54 6.55 16.19
N MET A 1135 -40.99 7.75 15.80
CA MET A 1135 -40.63 8.99 16.49
C MET A 1135 -41.09 9.01 17.95
N ASN A 1136 -42.31 8.54 18.23
CA ASN A 1136 -42.81 8.42 19.60
C ASN A 1136 -41.93 7.46 20.42
N LEU A 1137 -41.56 6.28 19.87
CA LEU A 1137 -40.63 5.36 20.51
C LEU A 1137 -39.29 6.03 20.85
N CYS A 1138 -38.65 6.70 19.88
CA CYS A 1138 -37.42 7.45 20.10
C CYS A 1138 -37.56 8.54 21.19
N SER A 1139 -38.65 9.31 21.17
CA SER A 1139 -38.90 10.40 22.13
C SER A 1139 -39.19 9.93 23.56
N ASN A 1140 -39.45 8.62 23.76
CA ASN A 1140 -39.57 7.99 25.09
C ASN A 1140 -38.23 7.43 25.61
N LEU A 1141 -37.23 7.25 24.74
CA LEU A 1141 -35.92 6.69 25.09
C LEU A 1141 -34.88 7.76 25.45
N ILE A 1142 -34.96 8.94 24.82
CA ILE A 1142 -34.10 10.09 25.12
C ILE A 1142 -34.78 11.07 26.10
N GLU A 1143 -33.99 11.92 26.77
CA GLU A 1143 -34.52 13.07 27.52
C GLU A 1143 -34.68 14.28 26.61
N ARG A 1144 -35.59 15.19 26.98
CA ARG A 1144 -36.01 16.35 26.17
C ARG A 1144 -35.33 17.63 26.63
#